data_AF-A0A2D5UIX5-F1
#
_entry.id   AF-A0A2D5UIX5-F1
#
_cell.length_a   1.000
_cell.length_b   1.000
_cell.length_c   1.000
_cell.angle_alpha   90.00
_cell.angle_beta   90.00
_cell.angle_gamma   90.00
#
_symmetry.space_group_name_H-M   'P 1'
#
loop_
_entity.id
_entity.type
_entity.pdbx_description
1 polymer ?
#
loop_
_entity_poly.entity_id
_entity_poly.type
_entity_poly.pdbx_seq_one_letter_code
_entity_poly.pdbx_strand_id
1 'polypeptide(L)'
;MKKILNSIMIIMFLLGASNYLLGQTFVGSQECSGCHTEKYDDWIVSGHPYKFNVIQNNEPPTYPPFVNNFEDSWMGGLGDGTQTWDDIAGVIGGFGWKARFVGKDGHLVGTAGSAYSTGLGHNQINFYDGVDYGWKDYHPGDVKIYNYSCFKCHTTGGDTTGTWLTGVEGLGTFTEGGIGCESCHGPGSDHIASPSSDNIDKVYEFAHLDNASGGLAIDGIVQTPNPDGNDVNFLCGTCHNRSYTNPINASGGFVKHHEQWDELTHTEHFEQEMTCITCHDPHKRTIWDGDGISMACATCHDNQETTTNHSSAATCVDCHMPYAAKSGTTRGESGYKGDVRSHLFKITVDDQSMFSEDGSVVRDDDERPASLSPAYTCLGCHNDDPDDNIPNKTLEEVVAEAANMHVAMAATYVGSEECSGCHTEKYDDWVVSGHPYKFNVIENNEPPTYPPFVTNFEDSWMGGLGDGTQTWEDIAGVIGGFGWKARFVGKDGHLVGTAGSAYSTGLGHNQINFYGGENHGWKDYHPGDVKIYNYSCFKCHTTGGDTTGSWLAGVEGLGTFTEGGIGCESCHGPGSNHVAGPSSDNIDKVYEFAHLDNESGGLAIDGVVQTPNPDGNDVNFLCGTCHNRSYTNPINASGGFVKHHEQWDELTHTEHFEHDMTCITCHDPHKRTIWDGDGVTIACADCHNDQVTTTNHGAGATCIDCHMPYAAKSGTTRGESGFKGDVRSHLFKITVDDQSMFSEDGSVVRDDDERPASLSPAYTCLGCHNNDPDDNIPNKTLEEAIEGAKDMHGPDYIYNPESIALQLYPNPSNGITNISFKLRKSGNVSIKVFNATGQVVYNIENDFLAGNQTIKWNSESNTGAKMTSGYYFIKVTATNLSSIQKLVLIK
;
A
#
# COMPACT_ATOMS: atom_id res chain seq x y z
N MET A 1 2.20 68.10 -43.14
CA MET A 1 1.05 67.28 -42.73
C MET A 1 1.51 65.86 -42.41
N LYS A 2 1.94 65.59 -41.17
CA LYS A 2 2.14 64.24 -40.57
C LYS A 2 2.79 64.34 -39.16
N LYS A 3 2.29 65.26 -38.31
CA LYS A 3 2.70 65.37 -36.88
C LYS A 3 1.57 65.82 -35.94
N ILE A 4 0.30 65.63 -36.31
CA ILE A 4 -0.86 66.02 -35.49
C ILE A 4 -1.95 64.92 -35.50
N LEU A 5 -1.57 63.64 -35.37
CA LEU A 5 -2.56 62.56 -35.24
C LEU A 5 -2.28 61.54 -34.12
N ASN A 6 -1.15 61.63 -33.41
CA ASN A 6 -0.83 60.69 -32.33
C ASN A 6 -1.13 61.20 -30.90
N SER A 7 -1.68 62.40 -30.74
CA SER A 7 -1.92 62.99 -29.40
C SER A 7 -3.37 62.95 -28.93
N ILE A 8 -4.31 62.42 -29.74
CA ILE A 8 -5.74 62.35 -29.36
C ILE A 8 -6.15 60.92 -28.93
N MET A 9 -5.32 59.90 -29.20
CA MET A 9 -5.61 58.50 -28.83
C MET A 9 -5.06 58.07 -27.45
N ILE A 10 -4.48 58.99 -26.68
CA ILE A 10 -3.95 58.72 -25.32
C ILE A 10 -4.88 59.28 -24.23
N ILE A 11 -5.81 60.18 -24.57
CA ILE A 11 -6.72 60.80 -23.58
C ILE A 11 -8.05 60.04 -23.44
N MET A 12 -8.39 59.13 -24.36
CA MET A 12 -9.58 58.26 -24.24
C MET A 12 -9.32 56.90 -23.58
N PHE A 13 -8.07 56.56 -23.27
CA PHE A 13 -7.73 55.34 -22.50
C PHE A 13 -7.56 55.59 -21.00
N LEU A 14 -7.62 56.85 -20.55
CA LEU A 14 -7.51 57.24 -19.13
C LEU A 14 -8.86 57.52 -18.46
N LEU A 15 -9.98 57.29 -19.16
CA LEU A 15 -11.35 57.44 -18.61
C LEU A 15 -12.16 56.13 -18.67
N GLY A 16 -11.50 55.00 -18.92
CA GLY A 16 -12.12 53.66 -18.94
C GLY A 16 -11.52 52.65 -17.94
N ALA A 17 -10.66 53.10 -17.03
CA ALA A 17 -9.98 52.25 -16.04
C ALA A 17 -10.30 52.70 -14.60
N SER A 18 -11.56 53.01 -14.35
CA SER A 18 -12.07 53.29 -13.01
C SER A 18 -13.39 52.54 -12.79
N ASN A 19 -13.42 51.25 -13.16
CA ASN A 19 -14.24 50.30 -12.44
C ASN A 19 -13.36 49.81 -11.29
N TYR A 20 -13.53 50.48 -10.16
CA TYR A 20 -13.36 49.95 -8.81
C TYR A 20 -13.01 48.46 -8.78
N LEU A 21 -11.73 48.15 -8.52
CA LEU A 21 -11.34 46.98 -7.76
C LEU A 21 -11.92 47.15 -6.35
N LEU A 22 -13.21 46.86 -6.17
CA LEU A 22 -13.73 46.55 -4.86
C LEU A 22 -13.57 45.05 -4.71
N GLY A 23 -12.73 44.62 -3.76
CA GLY A 23 -12.69 43.21 -3.37
C GLY A 23 -14.08 42.78 -2.88
N GLN A 24 -14.39 41.48 -2.97
CA GLN A 24 -15.62 40.95 -2.42
C GLN A 24 -15.75 41.32 -0.94
N THR A 25 -16.95 41.72 -0.53
CA THR A 25 -17.27 42.03 0.86
C THR A 25 -18.07 40.90 1.48
N PHE A 26 -17.90 40.71 2.79
CA PHE A 26 -18.74 39.84 3.58
C PHE A 26 -20.17 40.39 3.64
N VAL A 27 -21.16 39.51 3.51
CA VAL A 27 -22.60 39.86 3.49
C VAL A 27 -23.32 39.39 4.76
N GLY A 28 -22.71 38.50 5.53
CA GLY A 28 -23.23 37.92 6.77
C GLY A 28 -24.06 36.66 6.52
N SER A 29 -23.97 35.70 7.45
CA SER A 29 -24.63 34.39 7.32
C SER A 29 -26.15 34.48 7.19
N GLN A 30 -26.78 35.54 7.72
CA GLN A 30 -28.22 35.76 7.60
C GLN A 30 -28.68 35.91 6.14
N GLU A 31 -27.89 36.53 5.27
CA GLU A 31 -28.24 36.71 3.86
C GLU A 31 -28.25 35.36 3.11
N CYS A 32 -27.45 34.39 3.55
CA CYS A 32 -27.41 33.04 2.99
C CYS A 32 -28.73 32.26 3.23
N SER A 33 -29.44 32.55 4.33
CA SER A 33 -30.66 31.82 4.74
C SER A 33 -31.81 31.88 3.71
N GLY A 34 -31.86 32.95 2.90
CA GLY A 34 -32.90 33.15 1.89
C GLY A 34 -32.81 32.20 0.69
N CYS A 35 -31.60 31.70 0.40
CA CYS A 35 -31.32 30.79 -0.72
C CYS A 35 -30.93 29.38 -0.25
N HIS A 36 -30.23 29.26 0.88
CA HIS A 36 -29.73 28.00 1.43
C HIS A 36 -30.44 27.63 2.75
N THR A 37 -31.77 27.64 2.75
CA THR A 37 -32.57 27.49 3.97
C THR A 37 -32.25 26.20 4.75
N GLU A 38 -32.18 25.05 4.07
CA GLU A 38 -31.88 23.76 4.75
C GLU A 38 -30.50 23.76 5.41
N LYS A 39 -29.46 24.23 4.71
CA LYS A 39 -28.09 24.30 5.25
C LYS A 39 -27.96 25.34 6.36
N TYR A 40 -28.67 26.45 6.24
CA TYR A 40 -28.71 27.46 7.30
C TYR A 40 -29.41 26.93 8.56
N ASP A 41 -30.53 26.23 8.40
CA ASP A 41 -31.29 25.63 9.50
C ASP A 41 -30.47 24.56 10.25
N ASP A 42 -29.66 23.77 9.53
CA ASP A 42 -28.70 22.83 10.13
C ASP A 42 -27.56 23.57 10.85
N TRP A 43 -26.98 24.60 10.21
CA TRP A 43 -25.82 25.34 10.73
C TRP A 43 -26.17 26.16 11.98
N ILE A 44 -27.32 26.83 12.02
CA ILE A 44 -27.71 27.70 13.14
C ILE A 44 -27.97 26.93 14.42
N VAL A 45 -28.23 25.62 14.34
CA VAL A 45 -28.37 24.73 15.50
C VAL A 45 -27.07 23.95 15.78
N SER A 46 -25.97 24.29 15.12
CA SER A 46 -24.63 23.79 15.42
C SER A 46 -23.92 24.70 16.44
N GLY A 47 -22.74 24.27 16.91
CA GLY A 47 -21.92 25.10 17.82
C GLY A 47 -21.07 26.17 17.12
N HIS A 48 -20.97 26.17 15.78
CA HIS A 48 -20.15 27.11 15.02
C HIS A 48 -20.60 28.58 15.12
N PRO A 49 -21.90 28.93 14.97
CA PRO A 49 -22.37 30.31 15.12
C PRO A 49 -22.07 30.91 16.49
N TYR A 50 -21.93 30.08 17.51
CA TYR A 50 -21.85 30.48 18.91
C TYR A 50 -20.44 30.47 19.49
N LYS A 51 -19.39 30.30 18.66
CA LYS A 51 -18.00 30.32 19.11
C LYS A 51 -17.60 31.67 19.71
N PHE A 52 -18.25 32.76 19.31
CA PHE A 52 -18.18 34.06 19.97
C PHE A 52 -19.50 34.83 19.84
N ASN A 53 -19.99 35.34 20.95
CA ASN A 53 -21.21 36.13 21.02
C ASN A 53 -20.86 37.55 21.47
N VAL A 54 -21.12 38.55 20.63
CA VAL A 54 -21.00 39.96 21.03
C VAL A 54 -22.19 40.31 21.91
N ILE A 55 -21.92 40.86 23.09
CA ILE A 55 -22.99 41.25 24.02
C ILE A 55 -23.65 42.53 23.55
N GLN A 56 -24.98 42.47 23.41
CA GLN A 56 -25.82 43.59 23.05
C GLN A 56 -26.72 43.97 24.21
N ASN A 57 -26.89 45.28 24.45
CA ASN A 57 -27.75 45.83 25.51
C ASN A 57 -27.41 45.36 26.94
N ASN A 58 -26.20 44.86 27.18
CA ASN A 58 -25.77 44.28 28.46
C ASN A 58 -26.66 43.10 28.91
N GLU A 59 -27.11 42.28 27.98
CA GLU A 59 -27.89 41.06 28.25
C GLU A 59 -27.09 39.81 27.89
N PRO A 60 -27.31 38.67 28.57
CA PRO A 60 -26.68 37.40 28.25
C PRO A 60 -26.96 36.95 26.81
N PRO A 61 -26.05 36.14 26.20
CA PRO A 61 -26.29 35.56 24.88
C PRO A 61 -27.47 34.58 24.92
N THR A 62 -28.16 34.45 23.79
CA THR A 62 -29.26 33.48 23.61
C THR A 62 -28.76 32.28 22.82
N TYR A 63 -29.07 31.07 23.31
CA TYR A 63 -28.77 29.81 22.63
C TYR A 63 -30.06 29.08 22.25
N PRO A 64 -30.00 28.13 21.29
CA PRO A 64 -31.15 27.30 20.96
C PRO A 64 -31.70 26.56 22.20
N PRO A 65 -33.04 26.38 22.33
CA PRO A 65 -33.65 25.86 23.56
C PRO A 65 -33.22 24.44 23.97
N PHE A 66 -32.72 23.63 23.02
CA PHE A 66 -32.25 22.28 23.31
C PHE A 66 -30.84 22.26 23.92
N VAL A 67 -30.10 23.37 23.83
CA VAL A 67 -28.75 23.47 24.40
C VAL A 67 -28.88 23.46 25.91
N ASN A 68 -28.54 22.33 26.50
CA ASN A 68 -28.59 22.16 27.94
C ASN A 68 -27.31 22.74 28.56
N ASN A 69 -27.39 23.96 29.05
CA ASN A 69 -26.31 24.60 29.80
C ASN A 69 -26.35 24.29 31.30
N PHE A 70 -27.07 23.25 31.74
CA PHE A 70 -27.19 22.78 33.13
C PHE A 70 -27.16 23.94 34.14
N GLU A 71 -28.33 24.56 34.32
CA GLU A 71 -28.56 25.81 35.06
C GLU A 71 -28.12 27.09 34.33
N ASP A 72 -29.09 27.86 33.82
CA ASP A 72 -28.87 29.25 33.39
C ASP A 72 -28.50 30.20 34.56
N SER A 73 -28.15 29.67 35.73
CA SER A 73 -27.80 30.42 36.93
C SER A 73 -26.58 31.32 36.71
N TRP A 74 -25.65 30.92 35.83
CA TRP A 74 -24.52 31.75 35.39
C TRP A 74 -24.93 32.98 34.58
N MET A 75 -26.11 32.96 33.94
CA MET A 75 -26.65 34.15 33.28
C MET A 75 -27.20 35.16 34.29
N GLY A 76 -27.46 34.72 35.53
CA GLY A 76 -27.88 35.56 36.66
C GLY A 76 -26.73 36.16 37.47
N GLY A 77 -25.47 35.76 37.22
CA GLY A 77 -24.28 36.28 37.91
C GLY A 77 -22.97 35.67 37.38
N LEU A 78 -21.94 36.50 37.23
CA LEU A 78 -20.67 36.12 36.59
C LEU A 78 -19.55 35.85 37.61
N GLY A 79 -18.83 34.75 37.45
CA GLY A 79 -17.64 34.41 38.22
C GLY A 79 -17.90 34.35 39.72
N ASP A 80 -17.27 35.26 40.45
CA ASP A 80 -17.42 35.43 41.89
C ASP A 80 -18.54 36.42 42.30
N GLY A 81 -19.33 36.88 41.32
CA GLY A 81 -20.47 37.78 41.52
C GLY A 81 -20.12 39.26 41.55
N THR A 82 -18.88 39.66 41.27
CA THR A 82 -18.48 41.07 41.26
C THR A 82 -18.64 41.75 39.89
N GLN A 83 -18.67 40.97 38.80
CA GLN A 83 -18.98 41.47 37.46
C GLN A 83 -20.47 41.29 37.16
N THR A 84 -20.98 42.19 36.33
CA THR A 84 -22.33 42.12 35.75
C THR A 84 -22.23 42.12 34.23
N TRP A 85 -23.35 41.90 33.54
CA TRP A 85 -23.40 42.02 32.08
C TRP A 85 -23.09 43.43 31.58
N ASP A 86 -23.14 44.45 32.44
CA ASP A 86 -22.66 45.80 32.11
C ASP A 86 -21.14 45.86 31.91
N ASP A 87 -20.38 44.87 32.39
CA ASP A 87 -18.92 44.83 32.30
C ASP A 87 -18.43 44.03 31.10
N ILE A 88 -19.31 43.26 30.46
CA ILE A 88 -18.96 42.27 29.43
C ILE A 88 -19.20 42.81 28.03
N ALA A 89 -18.20 42.63 27.16
CA ALA A 89 -18.27 42.95 25.74
C ALA A 89 -18.56 41.72 24.87
N GLY A 90 -18.17 40.52 25.32
CA GLY A 90 -18.40 39.30 24.55
C GLY A 90 -18.25 38.02 25.36
N VAL A 91 -18.81 36.92 24.84
CA VAL A 91 -18.73 35.57 25.41
C VAL A 91 -18.12 34.62 24.39
N ILE A 92 -17.02 33.97 24.75
CA ILE A 92 -16.36 32.94 23.96
C ILE A 92 -16.98 31.59 24.34
N GLY A 93 -17.63 30.92 23.39
CA GLY A 93 -18.34 29.67 23.62
C GLY A 93 -19.72 29.83 24.28
N GLY A 94 -20.04 28.94 25.23
CA GLY A 94 -21.34 28.90 25.92
C GLY A 94 -22.40 28.00 25.29
N PHE A 95 -22.07 27.28 24.22
CA PHE A 95 -22.92 26.28 23.59
C PHE A 95 -22.70 24.90 24.24
N GLY A 96 -23.17 24.73 25.49
CA GLY A 96 -23.19 23.46 26.24
C GLY A 96 -21.85 22.80 26.57
N TRP A 97 -20.73 23.52 26.44
CA TRP A 97 -19.40 23.01 26.83
C TRP A 97 -18.66 23.91 27.82
N LYS A 98 -18.15 25.06 27.35
CA LYS A 98 -17.47 26.07 28.20
C LYS A 98 -17.77 27.49 27.74
N ALA A 99 -17.85 28.42 28.68
CA ALA A 99 -17.93 29.84 28.41
C ALA A 99 -16.80 30.62 29.10
N ARG A 100 -16.25 31.61 28.40
CA ARG A 100 -15.32 32.61 28.92
C ARG A 100 -15.79 34.01 28.54
N PHE A 101 -15.37 35.00 29.29
CA PHE A 101 -15.93 36.36 29.21
C PHE A 101 -14.85 37.37 28.81
N VAL A 102 -15.20 38.26 27.89
CA VAL A 102 -14.36 39.38 27.47
C VAL A 102 -14.92 40.66 28.08
N GLY A 103 -14.12 41.38 28.85
CA GLY A 103 -14.52 42.65 29.45
C GLY A 103 -14.56 43.81 28.46
N LYS A 104 -15.18 44.92 28.84
CA LYS A 104 -15.19 46.18 28.04
C LYS A 104 -13.82 46.87 27.91
N ASP A 105 -12.80 46.30 28.51
CA ASP A 105 -11.38 46.65 28.36
C ASP A 105 -10.66 45.77 27.33
N GLY A 106 -11.38 44.85 26.67
CA GLY A 106 -10.86 43.93 25.65
C GLY A 106 -10.08 42.73 26.22
N HIS A 107 -9.92 42.63 27.53
CA HIS A 107 -9.22 41.51 28.16
C HIS A 107 -10.20 40.39 28.51
N LEU A 108 -9.71 39.16 28.60
CA LEU A 108 -10.48 38.09 29.22
C LEU A 108 -10.60 38.43 30.71
N VAL A 109 -11.84 38.43 31.22
CA VAL A 109 -12.15 38.69 32.63
C VAL A 109 -11.30 37.77 33.51
N GLY A 110 -10.88 38.25 34.68
CA GLY A 110 -10.08 37.46 35.63
C GLY A 110 -8.64 37.15 35.23
N THR A 111 -8.19 37.49 34.01
CA THR A 111 -6.77 37.34 33.59
C THR A 111 -5.95 38.56 33.99
N ALA A 112 -4.62 38.43 33.96
CA ALA A 112 -3.72 39.54 34.32
C ALA A 112 -3.91 40.71 33.35
N GLY A 113 -3.91 41.94 33.89
CA GLY A 113 -4.12 43.16 33.09
C GLY A 113 -5.58 43.51 32.82
N SER A 114 -6.54 42.62 33.10
CA SER A 114 -7.97 42.97 33.02
C SER A 114 -8.36 43.94 34.14
N ALA A 115 -9.08 45.00 33.79
CA ALA A 115 -9.78 45.91 34.70
C ALA A 115 -10.90 45.21 35.49
N TYR A 116 -11.33 44.04 35.02
CA TYR A 116 -12.36 43.19 35.61
C TYR A 116 -11.75 41.95 36.26
N SER A 117 -10.52 42.06 36.77
CA SER A 117 -9.87 41.00 37.55
C SER A 117 -10.18 41.14 39.03
N THR A 118 -10.66 40.07 39.63
CA THR A 118 -11.02 40.02 41.06
C THR A 118 -9.91 39.40 41.91
N GLY A 119 -8.87 38.87 41.27
CA GLY A 119 -7.80 38.12 41.92
C GLY A 119 -8.22 36.73 42.46
N LEU A 120 -9.49 36.34 42.32
CA LEU A 120 -10.04 35.07 42.81
C LEU A 120 -10.28 34.02 41.70
N GLY A 121 -10.02 34.37 40.43
CA GLY A 121 -9.74 33.41 39.37
C GLY A 121 -10.91 32.85 38.56
N HIS A 122 -12.18 32.99 38.96
CA HIS A 122 -13.34 32.35 38.31
C HIS A 122 -13.78 32.96 36.96
N ASN A 123 -13.01 32.77 35.90
CA ASN A 123 -13.24 33.38 34.59
C ASN A 123 -13.66 32.41 33.48
N GLN A 124 -13.86 31.14 33.80
CA GLN A 124 -14.42 30.14 32.93
C GLN A 124 -15.51 29.36 33.66
N ILE A 125 -16.61 29.04 32.97
CA ILE A 125 -17.61 28.10 33.46
C ILE A 125 -17.67 26.88 32.54
N ASN A 126 -17.74 25.69 33.13
CA ASN A 126 -17.86 24.41 32.45
C ASN A 126 -19.26 23.81 32.67
N PHE A 127 -19.95 23.45 31.59
CA PHE A 127 -21.34 22.96 31.62
C PHE A 127 -21.46 21.43 31.56
N TYR A 128 -20.38 20.74 31.19
CA TYR A 128 -20.39 19.30 30.97
C TYR A 128 -20.34 18.53 32.30
N ASP A 129 -21.21 17.53 32.44
CA ASP A 129 -21.35 16.69 33.64
C ASP A 129 -20.06 15.90 33.93
N GLY A 130 -19.55 16.02 35.16
CA GLY A 130 -18.29 15.41 35.61
C GLY A 130 -17.54 16.21 36.68
N VAL A 131 -16.30 15.76 36.99
CA VAL A 131 -15.44 16.28 38.07
C VAL A 131 -15.00 17.75 37.92
N ASP A 132 -15.17 18.34 36.74
CA ASP A 132 -14.78 19.73 36.43
C ASP A 132 -15.94 20.70 36.16
N TYR A 133 -17.16 20.31 36.55
CA TYR A 133 -18.35 21.17 36.50
C TYR A 133 -18.20 22.47 37.32
N GLY A 134 -18.78 23.57 36.83
CA GLY A 134 -18.86 24.86 37.52
C GLY A 134 -17.77 25.87 37.15
N TRP A 135 -17.62 26.90 37.99
CA TRP A 135 -16.66 27.99 37.79
C TRP A 135 -15.22 27.55 38.07
N LYS A 136 -14.31 27.92 37.16
CA LYS A 136 -12.89 27.53 37.16
C LYS A 136 -12.00 28.68 36.70
N ASP A 137 -10.71 28.53 37.00
CA ASP A 137 -9.69 29.50 36.64
C ASP A 137 -9.03 29.14 35.32
N TYR A 138 -9.03 30.10 34.40
CA TYR A 138 -8.41 30.02 33.09
C TYR A 138 -7.29 31.06 33.01
N HIS A 139 -6.05 30.59 33.14
CA HIS A 139 -4.83 31.39 33.03
C HIS A 139 -4.86 32.74 33.79
N PRO A 140 -5.17 32.76 35.10
CA PRO A 140 -5.34 34.01 35.84
C PRO A 140 -4.05 34.86 35.90
N GLY A 141 -2.88 34.23 35.74
CA GLY A 141 -1.58 34.91 35.71
C GLY A 141 -1.14 35.43 34.34
N ASP A 142 -1.82 35.04 33.26
CA ASP A 142 -1.45 35.46 31.90
C ASP A 142 -2.21 36.73 31.50
N VAL A 143 -1.62 37.57 30.65
CA VAL A 143 -2.37 38.64 29.97
C VAL A 143 -3.04 38.04 28.73
N LYS A 144 -4.38 37.95 28.73
CA LYS A 144 -5.14 37.45 27.57
C LYS A 144 -6.06 38.55 27.04
N ILE A 145 -5.81 38.96 25.80
CA ILE A 145 -6.59 39.99 25.09
C ILE A 145 -7.36 39.33 23.96
N TYR A 146 -8.64 39.70 23.80
CA TYR A 146 -9.47 39.19 22.72
C TYR A 146 -9.21 39.98 21.43
N ASN A 147 -8.23 39.51 20.66
CA ASN A 147 -7.77 40.10 19.41
C ASN A 147 -7.73 39.06 18.28
N TYR A 148 -7.06 39.40 17.18
CA TYR A 148 -6.93 38.54 16.00
C TYR A 148 -6.49 37.09 16.28
N SER A 149 -5.65 36.86 17.31
CA SER A 149 -5.23 35.50 17.70
C SER A 149 -6.39 34.61 18.16
N CYS A 150 -7.49 35.21 18.63
CA CYS A 150 -8.75 34.54 18.91
C CYS A 150 -9.68 34.55 17.69
N PHE A 151 -9.74 35.66 16.95
CA PHE A 151 -10.68 35.85 15.83
C PHE A 151 -10.57 34.76 14.78
N LYS A 152 -9.34 34.32 14.47
CA LYS A 152 -9.07 33.30 13.46
C LYS A 152 -9.87 32.01 13.62
N CYS A 153 -10.29 31.66 14.84
CA CYS A 153 -11.08 30.45 15.11
C CYS A 153 -12.44 30.73 15.77
N HIS A 154 -12.78 31.99 16.05
CA HIS A 154 -13.96 32.36 16.84
C HIS A 154 -14.85 33.41 16.17
N THR A 155 -14.47 33.94 15.00
CA THR A 155 -15.22 34.98 14.28
C THR A 155 -15.15 34.76 12.77
N THR A 156 -15.98 35.47 12.02
CA THR A 156 -16.00 35.47 10.55
C THR A 156 -15.44 36.78 10.01
N GLY A 157 -14.53 36.68 9.03
CA GLY A 157 -13.91 37.84 8.39
C GLY A 157 -13.07 38.68 9.35
N GLY A 158 -12.28 38.03 10.21
CA GLY A 158 -11.37 38.71 11.12
C GLY A 158 -10.25 39.48 10.38
N ASP A 159 -9.86 40.62 10.92
CA ASP A 159 -8.79 41.50 10.41
C ASP A 159 -7.96 42.05 11.57
N THR A 160 -6.65 42.21 11.37
CA THR A 160 -5.72 42.69 12.41
C THR A 160 -5.81 44.20 12.65
N THR A 161 -6.48 44.94 11.76
CA THR A 161 -6.61 46.39 11.78
C THR A 161 -7.89 46.86 12.47
N GLY A 162 -7.82 48.05 13.06
CA GLY A 162 -8.96 48.68 13.73
C GLY A 162 -9.25 48.10 15.11
N THR A 163 -10.51 48.22 15.52
CA THR A 163 -11.00 47.65 16.78
C THR A 163 -12.49 47.36 16.67
N TRP A 164 -12.89 46.17 17.12
CA TRP A 164 -14.29 45.78 17.28
C TRP A 164 -14.92 46.40 18.54
N LEU A 165 -14.09 46.81 19.51
CA LEU A 165 -14.54 47.36 20.79
C LEU A 165 -14.24 48.86 20.86
N THR A 166 -15.30 49.66 20.86
CA THR A 166 -15.19 51.12 20.88
C THR A 166 -14.41 51.58 22.13
N GLY A 167 -13.34 52.34 21.92
CA GLY A 167 -12.51 52.90 22.99
C GLY A 167 -11.31 52.05 23.41
N VAL A 168 -11.12 50.86 22.81
CA VAL A 168 -9.93 50.02 23.02
C VAL A 168 -9.19 49.89 21.71
N GLU A 169 -7.96 50.40 21.61
CA GLU A 169 -7.19 50.39 20.36
C GLU A 169 -6.52 49.03 20.09
N GLY A 170 -6.40 48.66 18.82
CA GLY A 170 -5.52 47.55 18.38
C GLY A 170 -6.06 46.13 18.62
N LEU A 171 -7.37 45.96 18.82
CA LEU A 171 -7.97 44.63 18.93
C LEU A 171 -8.19 43.94 17.58
N GLY A 172 -8.21 44.68 16.47
CA GLY A 172 -8.64 44.19 15.17
C GLY A 172 -10.17 44.25 15.00
N THR A 173 -10.67 43.85 13.84
CA THR A 173 -12.11 43.84 13.51
C THR A 173 -12.56 42.47 13.01
N PHE A 174 -13.86 42.24 12.93
CA PHE A 174 -14.48 41.07 12.30
C PHE A 174 -15.84 41.47 11.74
N THR A 175 -16.38 40.65 10.83
CA THR A 175 -17.69 40.90 10.21
C THR A 175 -18.82 40.30 11.05
N GLU A 176 -18.67 39.06 11.49
CA GLU A 176 -19.68 38.34 12.28
C GLU A 176 -19.02 37.61 13.46
N GLY A 177 -19.71 37.57 14.61
CA GLY A 177 -19.28 36.77 15.76
C GLY A 177 -19.58 35.29 15.51
N GLY A 178 -18.66 34.41 15.90
CA GLY A 178 -18.77 32.98 15.60
C GLY A 178 -18.28 32.62 14.20
N ILE A 179 -18.32 31.33 13.90
CA ILE A 179 -17.95 30.77 12.60
C ILE A 179 -19.21 30.71 11.72
N GLY A 180 -19.32 31.70 10.84
CA GLY A 180 -20.38 31.91 9.87
C GLY A 180 -20.15 31.18 8.55
N CYS A 181 -21.13 31.24 7.65
CA CYS A 181 -21.06 30.61 6.32
C CYS A 181 -19.80 31.06 5.56
N GLU A 182 -19.50 32.35 5.65
CA GLU A 182 -18.39 32.99 4.93
C GLU A 182 -17.02 32.73 5.55
N SER A 183 -16.93 32.11 6.74
CA SER A 183 -15.65 31.61 7.28
C SER A 183 -15.14 30.40 6.50
N CYS A 184 -16.07 29.62 5.92
CA CYS A 184 -15.75 28.44 5.13
C CYS A 184 -15.79 28.73 3.63
N HIS A 185 -16.82 29.47 3.18
CA HIS A 185 -17.06 29.71 1.75
C HIS A 185 -16.48 31.03 1.23
N GLY A 186 -15.89 31.87 2.10
CA GLY A 186 -15.38 33.19 1.75
C GLY A 186 -16.48 34.26 1.60
N PRO A 187 -16.09 35.52 1.27
CA PRO A 187 -17.03 36.64 1.13
C PRO A 187 -18.08 36.42 0.03
N GLY A 188 -19.36 36.63 0.32
CA GLY A 188 -20.48 36.24 -0.53
C GLY A 188 -21.03 37.32 -1.48
N SER A 189 -20.50 38.55 -1.46
CA SER A 189 -21.08 39.66 -2.24
C SER A 189 -21.24 39.41 -3.74
N ASP A 190 -20.23 38.83 -4.40
CA ASP A 190 -20.31 38.48 -5.82
C ASP A 190 -21.25 37.28 -6.05
N HIS A 191 -21.27 36.32 -5.13
CA HIS A 191 -22.18 35.19 -5.19
C HIS A 191 -23.64 35.62 -5.09
N ILE A 192 -23.98 36.52 -4.18
CA ILE A 192 -25.32 37.09 -4.09
C ILE A 192 -25.68 37.84 -5.39
N ALA A 193 -24.73 38.59 -5.95
CA ALA A 193 -24.97 39.36 -7.18
C ALA A 193 -25.14 38.45 -8.41
N SER A 194 -24.50 37.28 -8.45
CA SER A 194 -24.50 36.36 -9.58
C SER A 194 -24.28 34.91 -9.15
N PRO A 195 -25.28 34.20 -8.59
CA PRO A 195 -25.06 32.89 -7.95
C PRO A 195 -24.37 31.87 -8.86
N SER A 196 -23.18 31.41 -8.44
CA SER A 196 -22.38 30.36 -9.08
C SER A 196 -21.47 29.69 -8.05
N SER A 197 -21.06 28.44 -8.26
CA SER A 197 -19.97 27.82 -7.49
C SER A 197 -18.61 28.48 -7.76
N ASP A 198 -18.46 29.24 -8.85
CA ASP A 198 -17.17 29.86 -9.23
C ASP A 198 -16.88 31.17 -8.49
N ASN A 199 -17.87 31.74 -7.81
CA ASN A 199 -17.78 33.03 -7.11
C ASN A 199 -18.16 32.97 -5.63
N ILE A 200 -18.29 31.76 -5.11
CA ILE A 200 -18.31 31.38 -3.71
C ILE A 200 -17.33 30.18 -3.61
N ASP A 201 -16.84 29.81 -2.43
CA ASP A 201 -16.06 28.57 -2.28
C ASP A 201 -14.65 28.58 -2.91
N LYS A 202 -14.07 29.77 -3.11
CA LYS A 202 -12.64 29.93 -3.43
C LYS A 202 -11.80 29.83 -2.16
N VAL A 203 -11.73 28.64 -1.57
CA VAL A 203 -11.02 28.30 -0.32
C VAL A 203 -9.50 28.67 -0.35
N TYR A 204 -8.97 29.30 -1.40
CA TYR A 204 -7.56 29.69 -1.47
C TYR A 204 -7.21 31.00 -2.22
N GLU A 205 -8.04 32.05 -2.16
CA GLU A 205 -7.56 33.41 -2.54
C GLU A 205 -7.38 34.36 -1.35
N PHE A 206 -7.95 34.04 -0.19
CA PHE A 206 -7.74 34.80 1.05
C PHE A 206 -6.97 33.95 2.05
N ALA A 207 -5.67 33.73 1.77
CA ALA A 207 -4.73 33.52 2.84
C ALA A 207 -4.97 34.63 3.87
N HIS A 208 -5.39 34.26 5.08
CA HIS A 208 -5.52 35.16 6.21
C HIS A 208 -4.35 36.14 6.23
N LEU A 209 -4.64 37.43 6.45
CA LEU A 209 -3.78 38.61 6.34
C LEU A 209 -2.57 38.65 7.30
N ASP A 210 -2.05 37.48 7.69
CA ASP A 210 -0.88 37.33 8.56
C ASP A 210 0.46 37.43 7.82
N ASN A 211 0.46 37.76 6.53
CA ASN A 211 1.66 38.23 5.83
C ASN A 211 1.32 39.06 4.60
N ALA A 212 2.10 40.10 4.34
CA ALA A 212 2.14 40.84 3.07
C ALA A 212 2.60 39.97 1.86
N SER A 213 2.62 38.64 2.01
CA SER A 213 3.17 37.65 1.08
C SER A 213 2.38 36.32 1.03
N GLY A 214 1.19 36.21 1.63
CA GLY A 214 0.25 35.10 1.35
C GLY A 214 0.76 33.67 1.67
N GLY A 215 1.10 33.40 2.92
CA GLY A 215 1.36 32.04 3.43
C GLY A 215 1.59 32.05 4.94
N LEU A 216 1.06 31.03 5.62
CA LEU A 216 1.39 30.72 7.02
C LEU A 216 2.91 30.54 7.11
N ALA A 217 3.56 31.38 7.91
CA ALA A 217 4.87 31.07 8.46
C ALA A 217 4.65 30.78 9.95
N ILE A 218 4.37 29.53 10.27
CA ILE A 218 4.61 28.98 11.61
C ILE A 218 5.94 28.23 11.49
N ASP A 219 6.97 28.67 12.23
CA ASP A 219 8.33 28.09 12.25
C ASP A 219 9.05 27.91 10.90
N GLY A 220 8.76 28.79 9.93
CA GLY A 220 9.51 28.86 8.67
C GLY A 220 9.13 27.79 7.63
N ILE A 221 8.09 27.00 7.87
CA ILE A 221 7.51 26.10 6.88
C ILE A 221 6.31 26.80 6.21
N VAL A 222 6.49 27.17 4.94
CA VAL A 222 5.41 27.64 4.06
C VAL A 222 4.77 26.41 3.44
N GLN A 223 3.58 26.01 3.91
CA GLN A 223 2.73 25.15 3.11
C GLN A 223 2.07 26.01 2.04
N THR A 224 2.50 25.84 0.79
CA THR A 224 1.74 26.36 -0.34
C THR A 224 0.48 25.50 -0.53
N PRO A 225 -0.68 26.10 -0.84
CA PRO A 225 -1.85 25.35 -1.29
C PRO A 225 -1.46 24.33 -2.35
N ASN A 226 -2.08 23.16 -2.31
CA ASN A 226 -2.14 22.32 -3.49
C ASN A 226 -2.96 23.08 -4.57
N PRO A 227 -2.36 23.42 -5.73
CA PRO A 227 -3.05 24.17 -6.78
C PRO A 227 -4.21 23.40 -7.44
N ASP A 228 -4.35 22.10 -7.16
CA ASP A 228 -5.18 21.18 -7.95
C ASP A 228 -6.56 20.91 -7.31
N GLY A 229 -6.96 21.70 -6.30
CA GLY A 229 -8.36 21.96 -5.96
C GLY A 229 -9.15 20.82 -5.31
N ASN A 230 -8.99 20.62 -3.99
CA ASN A 230 -10.07 20.26 -3.06
C ASN A 230 -9.62 20.41 -1.59
N ASP A 231 -9.27 21.61 -1.16
CA ASP A 231 -8.61 21.84 0.14
C ASP A 231 -9.58 21.98 1.33
N VAL A 232 -10.74 21.32 1.25
CA VAL A 232 -11.74 21.29 2.35
C VAL A 232 -11.14 20.72 3.63
N ASN A 233 -10.14 19.84 3.47
CA ASN A 233 -9.40 19.26 4.56
C ASN A 233 -8.60 20.33 5.34
N PHE A 234 -7.75 21.09 4.65
CA PHE A 234 -7.01 22.20 5.27
C PHE A 234 -7.94 23.26 5.88
N LEU A 235 -9.12 23.49 5.30
CA LEU A 235 -10.10 24.43 5.82
C LEU A 235 -10.50 24.11 7.27
N CYS A 236 -10.80 22.86 7.59
CA CYS A 236 -11.08 22.45 8.97
C CYS A 236 -9.84 22.62 9.87
N GLY A 237 -8.66 22.31 9.33
CA GLY A 237 -7.36 22.51 9.96
C GLY A 237 -7.06 23.97 10.33
N THR A 238 -7.67 24.98 9.71
CA THR A 238 -7.49 26.41 10.10
C THR A 238 -7.77 26.68 11.57
N CYS A 239 -8.70 25.92 12.13
CA CYS A 239 -9.16 26.09 13.51
C CYS A 239 -8.89 24.86 14.38
N HIS A 240 -8.92 23.65 13.81
CA HIS A 240 -8.84 22.38 14.52
C HIS A 240 -7.42 21.80 14.59
N ASN A 241 -6.43 22.69 14.70
CA ASN A 241 -5.00 22.41 14.67
C ASN A 241 -4.24 23.35 15.61
N ARG A 242 -3.02 22.97 16.01
CA ARG A 242 -2.07 23.87 16.66
C ARG A 242 -0.89 24.27 15.82
N SER A 243 -0.26 23.33 15.12
CA SER A 243 1.06 23.55 14.54
C SER A 243 1.20 23.13 13.08
N TYR A 244 0.26 22.38 12.50
CA TYR A 244 0.33 21.79 11.15
C TYR A 244 1.60 20.96 10.92
N THR A 245 2.30 20.62 11.99
CA THR A 245 3.60 19.98 11.98
C THR A 245 3.59 18.88 13.02
N ASN A 246 4.23 17.75 12.70
CA ASN A 246 4.66 16.77 13.68
C ASN A 246 5.56 17.49 14.70
N PRO A 247 5.33 17.34 16.01
CA PRO A 247 4.46 16.33 16.66
C PRO A 247 3.07 16.80 17.12
N ILE A 248 2.14 15.85 17.31
CA ILE A 248 0.83 16.07 17.93
C ILE A 248 1.04 16.48 19.39
N ASN A 249 0.61 17.70 19.77
CA ASN A 249 0.95 18.22 21.09
C ASN A 249 0.11 17.60 22.20
N ALA A 250 0.77 17.24 23.30
CA ALA A 250 0.14 16.74 24.51
C ALA A 250 0.56 17.57 25.74
N SER A 251 -0.24 17.49 26.80
CA SER A 251 0.15 18.02 28.12
C SER A 251 -0.73 17.46 29.23
N GLY A 252 -0.08 17.03 30.31
CA GLY A 252 -0.78 16.55 31.51
C GLY A 252 -1.53 15.25 31.27
N GLY A 253 -0.98 14.34 30.45
CA GLY A 253 -1.56 13.04 30.14
C GLY A 253 -2.73 13.08 29.16
N PHE A 254 -2.81 14.09 28.31
CA PHE A 254 -3.87 14.21 27.31
C PHE A 254 -3.34 14.93 26.07
N VAL A 255 -3.91 14.61 24.91
CA VAL A 255 -3.73 15.41 23.68
C VAL A 255 -4.26 16.83 23.96
N LYS A 256 -3.58 17.87 23.48
CA LYS A 256 -4.05 19.25 23.68
C LYS A 256 -5.32 19.50 22.87
N HIS A 257 -6.12 20.47 23.31
CA HIS A 257 -7.27 20.91 22.54
C HIS A 257 -6.85 21.49 21.18
N HIS A 258 -7.69 21.30 20.15
CA HIS A 258 -7.48 21.68 18.74
C HIS A 258 -6.35 20.90 18.06
N GLU A 259 -6.34 19.58 18.18
CA GLU A 259 -5.37 18.70 17.52
C GLU A 259 -6.07 17.66 16.62
N GLN A 260 -7.38 17.75 16.40
CA GLN A 260 -8.11 16.72 15.62
C GLN A 260 -7.59 16.60 14.18
N TRP A 261 -7.15 17.72 13.60
CA TRP A 261 -6.45 17.74 12.32
C TRP A 261 -5.09 17.03 12.42
N ASP A 262 -4.29 17.39 13.43
CA ASP A 262 -2.98 16.80 13.67
C ASP A 262 -3.10 15.29 13.92
N GLU A 263 -4.11 14.83 14.67
CA GLU A 263 -4.40 13.41 14.89
C GLU A 263 -4.75 12.69 13.58
N LEU A 264 -5.71 13.20 12.80
CA LEU A 264 -6.17 12.54 11.56
C LEU A 264 -5.02 12.34 10.57
N THR A 265 -4.14 13.34 10.43
CA THR A 265 -3.02 13.30 9.47
C THR A 265 -1.98 12.21 9.75
N HIS A 266 -2.01 11.57 10.92
CA HIS A 266 -1.13 10.46 11.31
C HIS A 266 -1.83 9.10 11.25
N THR A 267 -2.94 8.99 10.52
CA THR A 267 -3.75 7.75 10.46
C THR A 267 -3.79 7.19 9.05
N GLU A 268 -3.98 5.86 8.98
CA GLU A 268 -4.20 5.15 7.71
C GLU A 268 -5.41 5.71 6.94
N HIS A 269 -6.44 6.24 7.63
CA HIS A 269 -7.56 6.92 6.97
C HIS A 269 -7.10 8.14 6.15
N PHE A 270 -6.14 8.92 6.66
CA PHE A 270 -5.61 10.07 5.93
C PHE A 270 -4.69 9.64 4.78
N GLU A 271 -3.94 8.56 4.94
CA GLU A 271 -3.16 7.95 3.84
C GLU A 271 -4.04 7.50 2.69
N GLN A 272 -5.28 7.07 2.98
CA GLN A 272 -6.33 6.74 2.00
C GLN A 272 -7.10 7.97 1.49
N GLU A 273 -6.51 9.17 1.61
CA GLU A 273 -7.08 10.45 1.15
C GLU A 273 -8.44 10.82 1.79
N MET A 274 -8.78 10.23 2.95
CA MET A 274 -10.00 10.60 3.67
C MET A 274 -9.88 11.99 4.30
N THR A 275 -11.02 12.68 4.37
CA THR A 275 -11.12 14.05 4.83
C THR A 275 -12.07 14.16 6.02
N CYS A 276 -12.06 15.30 6.72
CA CYS A 276 -13.04 15.57 7.77
C CYS A 276 -14.49 15.40 7.25
N ILE A 277 -14.75 15.86 6.02
CA ILE A 277 -16.08 15.79 5.41
C ILE A 277 -16.43 14.43 4.79
N THR A 278 -15.47 13.50 4.73
CA THR A 278 -15.75 12.10 4.38
C THR A 278 -16.68 11.49 5.43
N CYS A 279 -16.45 11.82 6.70
CA CYS A 279 -17.23 11.31 7.82
C CYS A 279 -18.22 12.34 8.39
N HIS A 280 -18.00 13.65 8.22
CA HIS A 280 -18.84 14.70 8.82
C HIS A 280 -19.59 15.55 7.80
N ASP A 281 -20.85 15.93 8.09
CA ASP A 281 -21.49 17.06 7.43
C ASP A 281 -21.12 18.35 8.19
N PRO A 282 -20.36 19.28 7.60
CA PRO A 282 -19.86 20.48 8.30
C PRO A 282 -20.96 21.46 8.71
N HIS A 283 -22.19 21.30 8.18
CA HIS A 283 -23.34 22.13 8.53
C HIS A 283 -24.08 21.60 9.76
N LYS A 284 -23.91 20.32 10.10
CA LYS A 284 -24.71 19.65 11.13
C LYS A 284 -23.95 19.52 12.44
N ARG A 285 -24.70 19.34 13.53
CA ARG A 285 -24.13 19.07 14.86
C ARG A 285 -23.81 17.59 15.02
N THR A 286 -22.81 17.28 15.83
CA THR A 286 -22.38 15.91 16.17
C THR A 286 -22.76 15.49 17.60
N ILE A 287 -23.43 16.37 18.36
CA ILE A 287 -23.80 16.18 19.77
C ILE A 287 -25.29 16.44 20.02
N TRP A 288 -25.81 15.99 21.16
CA TRP A 288 -27.20 16.15 21.67
C TRP A 288 -28.35 15.55 20.84
N ASP A 289 -28.07 14.65 19.88
CA ASP A 289 -28.96 14.02 18.86
C ASP A 289 -28.41 14.16 17.42
N GLY A 290 -27.24 14.77 17.27
CA GLY A 290 -26.62 15.10 15.99
C GLY A 290 -26.55 13.98 14.95
N ASP A 291 -26.99 14.30 13.74
CA ASP A 291 -26.95 13.50 12.52
C ASP A 291 -25.80 13.92 11.58
N GLY A 292 -24.82 14.65 12.12
CA GLY A 292 -23.66 15.15 11.37
C GLY A 292 -22.62 14.09 11.02
N ILE A 293 -22.92 12.79 11.17
CA ILE A 293 -22.07 11.68 10.70
C ILE A 293 -22.60 11.22 9.34
N SER A 294 -21.84 11.50 8.29
CA SER A 294 -22.16 11.16 6.89
C SER A 294 -21.84 9.71 6.53
N MET A 295 -20.84 9.12 7.21
CA MET A 295 -20.36 7.76 6.95
C MET A 295 -20.13 7.02 8.26
N ALA A 296 -20.81 5.89 8.43
CA ALA A 296 -20.60 5.00 9.58
C ALA A 296 -19.38 4.10 9.35
N CYS A 297 -18.70 3.70 10.44
CA CYS A 297 -17.53 2.83 10.39
C CYS A 297 -17.83 1.50 9.66
N ALA A 298 -18.99 0.90 9.94
CA ALA A 298 -19.43 -0.37 9.35
C ALA A 298 -19.62 -0.33 7.81
N THR A 299 -19.67 0.86 7.20
CA THR A 299 -19.71 0.99 5.74
C THR A 299 -18.42 0.47 5.09
N CYS A 300 -17.28 0.59 5.78
CA CYS A 300 -15.97 0.15 5.29
C CYS A 300 -15.35 -0.97 6.15
N HIS A 301 -15.86 -1.16 7.37
CA HIS A 301 -15.39 -2.17 8.33
C HIS A 301 -16.51 -3.16 8.68
N ASP A 302 -17.03 -3.86 7.67
CA ASP A 302 -18.17 -4.78 7.77
C ASP A 302 -17.83 -6.08 8.51
N ASN A 303 -16.58 -6.57 8.37
CA ASN A 303 -16.11 -7.80 9.01
C ASN A 303 -15.87 -7.66 10.52
N GLN A 304 -15.75 -6.42 11.01
CA GLN A 304 -15.42 -6.11 12.40
C GLN A 304 -16.65 -6.04 13.34
N GLU A 305 -17.88 -6.15 12.82
CA GLU A 305 -19.10 -6.14 13.65
C GLU A 305 -19.26 -7.39 14.53
N THR A 306 -18.53 -8.48 14.25
CA THR A 306 -18.79 -9.79 14.87
C THR A 306 -17.96 -10.09 16.14
N THR A 307 -16.98 -9.25 16.48
CA THR A 307 -15.99 -9.53 17.55
C THR A 307 -16.16 -8.70 18.83
N THR A 308 -17.23 -7.91 18.95
CA THR A 308 -17.42 -7.09 20.16
C THR A 308 -17.96 -7.91 21.33
N ASN A 309 -17.15 -8.10 22.39
CA ASN A 309 -17.58 -8.66 23.68
C ASN A 309 -18.45 -7.70 24.52
N HIS A 310 -19.13 -6.75 23.87
CA HIS A 310 -19.94 -5.71 24.50
C HIS A 310 -21.40 -5.83 24.07
N SER A 311 -22.31 -5.35 24.92
CA SER A 311 -23.72 -5.20 24.53
C SER A 311 -23.86 -4.18 23.39
N SER A 312 -24.99 -4.20 22.67
CA SER A 312 -25.33 -3.24 21.61
C SER A 312 -25.36 -1.76 22.04
N ALA A 313 -25.10 -1.47 23.32
CA ALA A 313 -24.95 -0.12 23.83
C ALA A 313 -23.56 0.50 23.58
N ALA A 314 -22.53 -0.30 23.35
CA ALA A 314 -21.20 0.19 22.97
C ALA A 314 -21.09 0.33 21.45
N THR A 315 -20.49 1.42 20.99
CA THR A 315 -20.31 1.73 19.56
C THR A 315 -18.82 1.80 19.21
N CYS A 316 -18.48 1.72 17.92
CA CYS A 316 -17.09 1.78 17.44
C CYS A 316 -16.34 3.00 18.00
N VAL A 317 -17.03 4.16 18.06
CA VAL A 317 -16.45 5.43 18.52
C VAL A 317 -16.13 5.43 20.02
N ASP A 318 -16.76 4.58 20.82
CA ASP A 318 -16.51 4.56 22.26
C ASP A 318 -15.12 4.02 22.60
N CYS A 319 -14.59 3.11 21.76
CA CYS A 319 -13.24 2.56 21.92
C CYS A 319 -12.24 3.23 20.96
N HIS A 320 -12.60 3.43 19.70
CA HIS A 320 -11.67 3.94 18.68
C HIS A 320 -11.61 5.48 18.60
N MET A 321 -12.55 6.18 19.23
CA MET A 321 -12.51 7.64 19.36
C MET A 321 -12.80 8.06 20.80
N PRO A 322 -12.00 7.57 21.77
CA PRO A 322 -12.24 7.85 23.18
C PRO A 322 -11.97 9.32 23.46
N TYR A 323 -12.48 9.79 24.59
CA TYR A 323 -12.16 11.12 25.07
C TYR A 323 -10.72 11.17 25.59
N ALA A 324 -9.74 11.41 24.71
CA ALA A 324 -8.30 11.44 25.03
C ALA A 324 -7.66 12.84 24.88
N ALA A 325 -8.44 13.85 24.47
CA ALA A 325 -7.99 15.24 24.34
C ALA A 325 -8.56 16.16 25.45
N LYS A 326 -7.75 17.15 25.84
CA LYS A 326 -7.86 17.91 27.10
C LYS A 326 -8.78 19.14 27.06
N SER A 327 -9.67 19.21 28.04
CA SER A 327 -9.54 19.92 29.33
C SER A 327 -9.81 19.05 30.56
N GLY A 328 -9.68 17.71 30.46
CA GLY A 328 -10.08 16.76 31.52
C GLY A 328 -9.08 16.51 32.66
N THR A 329 -9.60 15.83 33.68
CA THR A 329 -8.97 15.28 34.89
C THR A 329 -9.07 13.73 34.88
N THR A 330 -8.51 13.05 35.88
CA THR A 330 -8.63 11.58 36.02
C THR A 330 -10.07 11.17 36.35
N ARG A 331 -10.50 9.98 35.93
CA ARG A 331 -11.79 9.37 36.26
C ARG A 331 -11.53 8.18 37.19
N GLY A 332 -11.88 8.33 38.47
CA GLY A 332 -11.36 7.46 39.54
C GLY A 332 -9.85 7.66 39.78
N GLU A 333 -9.20 6.72 40.48
CA GLU A 333 -7.73 6.69 40.62
C GLU A 333 -7.05 5.99 39.42
N SER A 334 -7.81 5.27 38.59
CA SER A 334 -7.27 4.36 37.56
C SER A 334 -7.56 4.72 36.10
N GLY A 335 -8.56 5.56 35.82
CA GLY A 335 -9.01 5.88 34.45
C GLY A 335 -8.70 7.31 33.99
N TYR A 336 -8.60 7.49 32.67
CA TYR A 336 -8.47 8.80 32.02
C TYR A 336 -9.72 9.10 31.18
N LYS A 337 -10.27 10.31 31.31
CA LYS A 337 -11.37 10.79 30.46
C LYS A 337 -11.22 12.29 30.18
N GLY A 338 -10.85 12.61 28.95
CA GLY A 338 -10.86 13.96 28.41
C GLY A 338 -12.28 14.46 28.13
N ASP A 339 -12.39 15.54 27.37
CA ASP A 339 -13.67 16.13 26.95
C ASP A 339 -13.78 16.34 25.44
N VAL A 340 -12.74 15.95 24.69
CA VAL A 340 -12.74 15.87 23.22
C VAL A 340 -12.35 14.46 22.78
N ARG A 341 -13.10 13.91 21.81
CA ARG A 341 -12.83 12.61 21.19
C ARG A 341 -11.60 12.70 20.29
N SER A 342 -10.72 11.70 20.41
CA SER A 342 -9.53 11.56 19.57
C SER A 342 -9.89 11.07 18.16
N HIS A 343 -9.07 11.46 17.18
CA HIS A 343 -9.12 11.00 15.79
C HIS A 343 -7.92 10.14 15.40
N LEU A 344 -7.30 9.43 16.36
CA LEU A 344 -6.20 8.50 16.09
C LEU A 344 -6.66 7.09 15.66
N PHE A 345 -7.88 6.67 16.04
CA PHE A 345 -8.55 5.38 15.70
C PHE A 345 -7.85 4.10 16.15
N LYS A 346 -6.58 3.91 15.81
CA LYS A 346 -5.76 2.73 16.10
C LYS A 346 -5.55 2.59 17.61
N ILE A 347 -5.68 1.37 18.12
CA ILE A 347 -5.48 1.05 19.54
C ILE A 347 -4.31 0.07 19.65
N THR A 348 -3.33 0.36 20.51
CA THR A 348 -2.26 -0.62 20.80
C THR A 348 -2.74 -1.70 21.77
N VAL A 349 -2.09 -2.86 21.69
CA VAL A 349 -2.38 -4.03 22.52
C VAL A 349 -1.32 -4.23 23.60
N ASP A 350 -0.76 -3.12 24.09
CA ASP A 350 0.31 -3.07 25.09
C ASP A 350 -0.02 -2.07 26.21
N ASP A 351 0.80 -2.07 27.25
CA ASP A 351 0.68 -1.19 28.42
C ASP A 351 1.48 0.12 28.29
N GLN A 352 2.07 0.38 27.11
CA GLN A 352 2.92 1.54 26.89
C GLN A 352 2.09 2.83 26.84
N SER A 353 2.67 3.91 27.36
CA SER A 353 2.08 5.25 27.24
C SER A 353 2.00 5.66 25.77
N MET A 354 0.87 6.26 25.38
CA MET A 354 0.73 6.90 24.06
C MET A 354 1.46 8.25 23.96
N PHE A 355 1.99 8.77 25.08
CA PHE A 355 2.75 10.02 25.12
C PHE A 355 4.24 9.78 25.31
N SER A 356 5.06 10.74 24.87
CA SER A 356 6.50 10.80 25.14
C SER A 356 6.81 10.72 26.64
N GLU A 357 8.05 10.40 27.00
CA GLU A 357 8.49 10.27 28.40
C GLU A 357 8.25 11.56 29.22
N ASP A 358 8.36 12.73 28.57
CA ASP A 358 8.07 14.03 29.18
C ASP A 358 6.59 14.45 29.09
N GLY A 359 5.76 13.65 28.42
CA GLY A 359 4.32 13.87 28.24
C GLY A 359 3.96 15.08 27.38
N SER A 360 4.91 15.60 26.59
CA SER A 360 4.71 16.81 25.78
C SER A 360 4.07 16.55 24.41
N VAL A 361 4.12 15.31 23.91
CA VAL A 361 3.61 14.92 22.59
C VAL A 361 3.06 13.50 22.56
N VAL A 362 2.21 13.18 21.58
CA VAL A 362 1.86 11.78 21.25
C VAL A 362 3.06 11.11 20.58
N ARG A 363 3.32 9.85 20.92
CA ARG A 363 4.40 9.06 20.30
C ARG A 363 4.03 8.71 18.87
N ASP A 364 5.00 8.89 17.99
CA ASP A 364 4.94 8.49 16.59
C ASP A 364 6.37 8.16 16.14
N ASP A 365 6.83 6.98 16.54
CA ASP A 365 8.19 6.49 16.35
C ASP A 365 8.18 5.09 15.71
N ASP A 366 9.34 4.61 15.22
CA ASP A 366 9.46 3.31 14.52
C ASP A 366 8.96 2.12 15.37
N GLU A 367 8.93 2.26 16.70
CA GLU A 367 8.44 1.23 17.62
C GLU A 367 6.94 1.37 17.91
N ARG A 368 6.37 2.57 17.75
CA ARG A 368 4.97 2.88 18.04
C ARG A 368 4.46 4.05 17.16
N PRO A 369 3.67 3.78 16.11
CA PRO A 369 2.99 4.83 15.37
C PRO A 369 1.93 5.53 16.25
N ALA A 370 1.56 6.76 15.89
CA ALA A 370 0.53 7.53 16.57
C ALA A 370 -0.75 6.71 16.78
N SER A 371 -1.05 6.39 18.03
CA SER A 371 -2.10 5.43 18.38
C SER A 371 -2.58 5.60 19.81
N LEU A 372 -3.83 5.20 20.06
CA LEU A 372 -4.46 5.18 21.38
C LEU A 372 -3.91 4.03 22.22
N SER A 373 -3.92 4.19 23.55
CA SER A 373 -3.60 3.11 24.48
C SER A 373 -4.83 2.59 25.24
N PRO A 374 -4.83 1.33 25.71
CA PRO A 374 -5.91 0.75 26.52
C PRO A 374 -6.30 1.57 27.76
N ALA A 375 -5.38 2.40 28.27
CA ALA A 375 -5.64 3.31 29.39
C ALA A 375 -6.70 4.38 29.08
N TYR A 376 -6.85 4.79 27.82
CA TYR A 376 -7.87 5.77 27.40
C TYR A 376 -9.09 5.08 26.78
N THR A 377 -8.89 3.99 26.06
CA THR A 377 -9.94 3.31 25.29
C THR A 377 -10.80 2.38 26.14
N CYS A 378 -10.21 1.72 27.15
CA CYS A 378 -10.91 0.73 27.98
C CYS A 378 -11.13 1.25 29.40
N LEU A 379 -10.10 1.79 30.04
CA LEU A 379 -10.21 2.30 31.42
C LEU A 379 -11.02 3.61 31.52
N GLY A 380 -11.37 4.25 30.39
CA GLY A 380 -12.36 5.34 30.40
C GLY A 380 -13.75 4.92 30.92
N CYS A 381 -14.06 3.62 30.83
CA CYS A 381 -15.31 3.01 31.31
C CYS A 381 -15.09 1.93 32.38
N HIS A 382 -14.01 1.14 32.28
CA HIS A 382 -13.68 0.06 33.22
C HIS A 382 -12.81 0.53 34.40
N ASN A 383 -13.15 1.68 34.98
CA ASN A 383 -12.43 2.31 36.08
C ASN A 383 -13.11 2.07 37.44
N ASP A 384 -12.59 2.71 38.48
CA ASP A 384 -13.04 2.64 39.86
C ASP A 384 -14.04 3.73 40.28
N ASP A 385 -14.61 4.48 39.32
CA ASP A 385 -15.65 5.47 39.57
C ASP A 385 -16.94 4.77 40.06
N PRO A 386 -17.42 5.09 41.28
CA PRO A 386 -18.59 4.44 41.85
C PRO A 386 -19.88 4.74 41.07
N ASP A 387 -19.90 5.78 40.22
CA ASP A 387 -21.09 6.20 39.48
C ASP A 387 -21.25 5.46 38.12
N ASP A 388 -20.21 4.78 37.62
CA ASP A 388 -20.22 4.15 36.29
C ASP A 388 -21.01 2.84 36.22
N ASN A 389 -21.16 2.12 37.35
CA ASN A 389 -21.85 0.81 37.41
C ASN A 389 -21.39 -0.20 36.32
N ILE A 390 -20.13 -0.11 35.91
CA ILE A 390 -19.44 -1.00 34.97
C ILE A 390 -18.36 -1.76 35.75
N PRO A 391 -18.12 -3.07 35.49
CA PRO A 391 -17.07 -3.81 36.18
C PRO A 391 -15.68 -3.22 35.95
N ASN A 392 -14.99 -2.89 37.05
CA ASN A 392 -13.61 -2.40 37.03
C ASN A 392 -12.67 -3.46 36.47
N LYS A 393 -11.65 -3.03 35.71
CA LYS A 393 -10.53 -3.87 35.26
C LYS A 393 -9.21 -3.16 35.53
N THR A 394 -8.15 -3.93 35.67
CA THR A 394 -6.78 -3.43 35.71
C THR A 394 -6.24 -3.16 34.30
N LEU A 395 -5.15 -2.38 34.18
CA LEU A 395 -4.49 -2.15 32.89
C LEU A 395 -4.06 -3.46 32.23
N GLU A 396 -3.49 -4.39 32.99
CA GLU A 396 -3.07 -5.71 32.50
C GLU A 396 -4.26 -6.51 31.93
N GLU A 397 -5.40 -6.51 32.62
CA GLU A 397 -6.61 -7.18 32.14
C GLU A 397 -7.13 -6.56 30.85
N VAL A 398 -7.20 -5.23 30.73
CA VAL A 398 -7.69 -4.60 29.50
C VAL A 398 -6.72 -4.74 28.33
N VAL A 399 -5.41 -4.80 28.59
CA VAL A 399 -4.39 -5.09 27.57
C VAL A 399 -4.58 -6.50 27.01
N ALA A 400 -4.79 -7.49 27.87
CA ALA A 400 -5.05 -8.86 27.43
C ALA A 400 -6.35 -8.98 26.61
N GLU A 401 -7.40 -8.27 27.00
CA GLU A 401 -8.67 -8.23 26.25
C GLU A 401 -8.51 -7.49 24.91
N ALA A 402 -7.79 -6.37 24.90
CA ALA A 402 -7.48 -5.62 23.67
C ALA A 402 -6.66 -6.47 22.70
N ALA A 403 -5.68 -7.23 23.20
CA ALA A 403 -4.92 -8.19 22.40
C ALA A 403 -5.85 -9.21 21.74
N ASN A 404 -6.75 -9.84 22.49
CA ASN A 404 -7.71 -10.81 21.97
C ASN A 404 -8.65 -10.22 20.90
N MET A 405 -9.05 -8.96 21.03
CA MET A 405 -9.95 -8.28 20.08
C MET A 405 -9.24 -7.82 18.80
N HIS A 406 -7.93 -7.58 18.85
CA HIS A 406 -7.12 -7.12 17.71
C HIS A 406 -6.20 -8.22 17.15
N VAL A 407 -6.35 -9.47 17.58
CA VAL A 407 -5.84 -10.61 16.82
C VAL A 407 -6.74 -10.75 15.60
N ALA A 408 -6.27 -10.34 14.42
CA ALA A 408 -6.84 -10.85 13.17
C ALA A 408 -6.87 -12.37 13.30
N MET A 409 -8.07 -12.99 13.29
CA MET A 409 -8.13 -14.45 13.38
C MET A 409 -7.24 -15.00 12.27
N ALA A 410 -6.12 -15.61 12.65
CA ALA A 410 -5.16 -16.13 11.70
C ALA A 410 -5.93 -17.10 10.81
N ALA A 411 -5.95 -16.80 9.50
CA ALA A 411 -6.63 -17.65 8.56
C ALA A 411 -6.00 -19.04 8.63
N THR A 412 -6.84 -20.06 8.77
CA THR A 412 -6.46 -21.47 8.73
C THR A 412 -6.71 -22.05 7.34
N TYR A 413 -5.92 -23.08 6.99
CA TYR A 413 -6.10 -23.83 5.75
C TYR A 413 -7.34 -24.71 5.83
N VAL A 414 -8.12 -24.74 4.74
CA VAL A 414 -9.35 -25.54 4.61
C VAL A 414 -9.17 -26.77 3.72
N GLY A 415 -8.10 -26.82 2.93
CA GLY A 415 -7.80 -27.87 1.96
C GLY A 415 -8.44 -27.62 0.58
N SER A 416 -7.74 -28.07 -0.48
CA SER A 416 -8.15 -27.81 -1.88
C SER A 416 -9.54 -28.38 -2.23
N GLU A 417 -9.98 -29.44 -1.55
CA GLU A 417 -11.31 -30.05 -1.77
C GLU A 417 -12.46 -29.07 -1.45
N GLU A 418 -12.33 -28.26 -0.39
CA GLU A 418 -13.34 -27.27 0.00
C GLU A 418 -13.53 -26.19 -1.08
N CYS A 419 -12.49 -25.93 -1.89
CA CYS A 419 -12.56 -24.97 -3.00
C CYS A 419 -13.45 -25.49 -4.16
N SER A 420 -13.55 -26.81 -4.35
CA SER A 420 -14.24 -27.43 -5.51
C SER A 420 -15.73 -27.08 -5.60
N GLY A 421 -16.39 -26.87 -4.46
CA GLY A 421 -17.82 -26.57 -4.38
C GLY A 421 -18.21 -25.22 -4.99
N CYS A 422 -17.28 -24.25 -4.97
CA CYS A 422 -17.48 -22.90 -5.50
C CYS A 422 -16.68 -22.66 -6.80
N HIS A 423 -15.50 -23.29 -6.94
CA HIS A 423 -14.56 -23.09 -8.05
C HIS A 423 -14.41 -24.34 -8.93
N THR A 424 -15.51 -24.99 -9.29
CA THR A 424 -15.51 -26.29 -9.99
C THR A 424 -14.66 -26.29 -11.25
N GLU A 425 -14.77 -25.29 -12.14
CA GLU A 425 -13.99 -25.24 -13.38
C GLU A 425 -12.48 -25.19 -13.11
N LYS A 426 -12.04 -24.35 -12.15
CA LYS A 426 -10.62 -24.21 -11.81
C LYS A 426 -10.09 -25.43 -11.07
N TYR A 427 -10.91 -26.04 -10.23
CA TYR A 427 -10.57 -27.30 -9.57
C TYR A 427 -10.41 -28.43 -10.59
N ASP A 428 -11.33 -28.56 -11.55
CA ASP A 428 -11.28 -29.58 -12.60
C ASP A 428 -10.05 -29.43 -13.49
N ASP A 429 -9.63 -28.20 -13.81
CA ASP A 429 -8.39 -27.92 -14.54
C ASP A 429 -7.15 -28.27 -13.69
N TRP A 430 -7.14 -27.87 -12.42
CA TRP A 430 -6.03 -28.07 -11.48
C TRP A 430 -5.79 -29.54 -11.15
N VAL A 431 -6.85 -30.31 -10.90
CA VAL A 431 -6.74 -31.72 -10.49
C VAL A 431 -6.17 -32.60 -11.61
N VAL A 432 -6.31 -32.19 -12.87
CA VAL A 432 -5.70 -32.86 -14.02
C VAL A 432 -4.32 -32.29 -14.39
N SER A 433 -3.76 -31.42 -13.55
CA SER A 433 -2.40 -30.90 -13.67
C SER A 433 -1.40 -31.72 -12.85
N GLY A 434 -0.10 -31.41 -12.99
CA GLY A 434 0.95 -32.07 -12.20
C GLY A 434 1.20 -31.48 -10.81
N HIS A 435 0.57 -30.34 -10.47
CA HIS A 435 0.71 -29.66 -9.17
C HIS A 435 0.17 -30.45 -7.96
N PRO A 436 -1.06 -30.99 -7.98
CA PRO A 436 -1.58 -31.80 -6.87
C PRO A 436 -0.71 -33.03 -6.56
N TYR A 437 0.00 -33.54 -7.56
CA TYR A 437 0.74 -34.80 -7.44
C TYR A 437 2.25 -34.61 -7.18
N LYS A 438 2.68 -33.40 -6.79
CA LYS A 438 4.11 -33.15 -6.47
C LYS A 438 4.57 -33.91 -5.24
N PHE A 439 3.66 -34.21 -4.31
CA PHE A 439 3.87 -35.16 -3.23
C PHE A 439 2.57 -35.87 -2.89
N ASN A 440 2.62 -37.20 -2.88
CA ASN A 440 1.50 -38.03 -2.47
C ASN A 440 1.86 -38.68 -1.14
N VAL A 441 1.06 -38.42 -0.10
CA VAL A 441 1.15 -39.16 1.16
C VAL A 441 0.60 -40.55 0.92
N ILE A 442 1.34 -41.58 1.35
CA ILE A 442 0.89 -42.96 1.17
C ILE A 442 -0.03 -43.36 2.31
N GLU A 443 -1.26 -43.70 1.93
CA GLU A 443 -2.28 -44.21 2.84
C GLU A 443 -2.50 -45.71 2.61
N ASN A 444 -2.79 -46.44 3.68
CA ASN A 444 -3.12 -47.87 3.64
C ASN A 444 -2.08 -48.78 2.97
N ASN A 445 -0.83 -48.33 2.84
CA ASN A 445 0.25 -49.03 2.14
C ASN A 445 -0.09 -49.34 0.67
N GLU A 446 -0.83 -48.46 -0.01
CA GLU A 446 -1.18 -48.60 -1.42
C GLU A 446 -0.46 -47.54 -2.29
N PRO A 447 -0.16 -47.84 -3.57
CA PRO A 447 0.44 -46.88 -4.48
C PRO A 447 -0.46 -45.64 -4.69
N PRO A 448 0.13 -44.48 -5.02
CA PRO A 448 -0.63 -43.28 -5.34
C PRO A 448 -1.44 -43.47 -6.62
N THR A 449 -2.61 -42.83 -6.67
CA THR A 449 -3.50 -42.86 -7.84
C THR A 449 -3.28 -41.60 -8.69
N TYR A 450 -3.12 -41.78 -10.00
CA TYR A 450 -3.00 -40.70 -10.97
C TYR A 450 -4.16 -40.74 -11.97
N PRO A 451 -4.50 -39.61 -12.62
CA PRO A 451 -5.50 -39.59 -13.68
C PRO A 451 -5.18 -40.59 -14.80
N PRO A 452 -6.19 -41.27 -15.40
CA PRO A 452 -5.95 -42.35 -16.38
C PRO A 452 -5.21 -41.95 -17.65
N PHE A 453 -5.19 -40.65 -18.01
CA PHE A 453 -4.47 -40.15 -19.18
C PHE A 453 -2.95 -40.01 -18.93
N VAL A 454 -2.52 -40.03 -17.66
CA VAL A 454 -1.11 -39.91 -17.30
C VAL A 454 -0.36 -41.11 -17.86
N THR A 455 0.52 -40.85 -18.81
CA THR A 455 1.30 -41.89 -19.49
C THR A 455 2.63 -42.07 -18.77
N ASN A 456 2.79 -43.20 -18.08
CA ASN A 456 4.06 -43.67 -17.54
C ASN A 456 4.59 -44.78 -18.47
N PHE A 457 5.78 -44.62 -19.05
CA PHE A 457 6.31 -45.60 -20.02
C PHE A 457 6.82 -46.91 -19.40
N GLU A 458 6.61 -47.11 -18.09
CA GLU A 458 6.92 -48.33 -17.36
C GLU A 458 5.77 -48.62 -16.38
N ASP A 459 4.87 -49.55 -16.72
CA ASP A 459 3.68 -49.85 -15.91
C ASP A 459 3.97 -50.69 -14.65
N SER A 460 5.16 -51.31 -14.57
CA SER A 460 5.52 -52.25 -13.51
C SER A 460 5.95 -51.61 -12.19
N TRP A 461 6.20 -50.29 -12.17
CA TRP A 461 6.72 -49.59 -10.98
C TRP A 461 5.76 -49.55 -9.79
N MET A 462 4.46 -49.71 -10.03
CA MET A 462 3.46 -49.80 -8.97
C MET A 462 3.41 -51.19 -8.32
N GLY A 463 3.95 -52.22 -9.00
CA GLY A 463 3.97 -53.60 -8.51
C GLY A 463 5.20 -53.97 -7.68
N GLY A 464 6.21 -53.09 -7.59
CA GLY A 464 7.44 -53.30 -6.82
C GLY A 464 8.40 -52.12 -6.93
N LEU A 465 9.17 -51.86 -5.87
CA LEU A 465 10.04 -50.68 -5.74
C LEU A 465 11.52 -51.03 -5.93
N GLY A 466 12.22 -50.21 -6.72
CA GLY A 466 13.68 -50.21 -6.82
C GLY A 466 14.29 -51.56 -7.20
N ASP A 467 15.14 -52.06 -6.32
CA ASP A 467 15.82 -53.36 -6.42
C ASP A 467 14.94 -54.56 -5.99
N GLY A 468 13.67 -54.30 -5.64
CA GLY A 468 12.68 -55.30 -5.24
C GLY A 468 12.69 -55.63 -3.75
N THR A 469 13.42 -54.90 -2.91
CA THR A 469 13.52 -55.18 -1.47
C THR A 469 12.54 -54.39 -0.59
N GLN A 470 12.00 -53.26 -1.09
CA GLN A 470 10.96 -52.49 -0.41
C GLN A 470 9.57 -52.82 -0.95
N THR A 471 8.58 -52.67 -0.07
CA THR A 471 7.15 -52.74 -0.40
C THR A 471 6.47 -51.42 -0.10
N TRP A 472 5.22 -51.24 -0.51
CA TRP A 472 4.43 -50.07 -0.13
C TRP A 472 4.20 -49.96 1.39
N GLU A 473 4.42 -51.03 2.16
CA GLU A 473 4.41 -50.96 3.63
C GLU A 473 5.60 -50.16 4.19
N ASP A 474 6.66 -49.97 3.42
CA ASP A 474 7.87 -49.27 3.84
C ASP A 474 7.83 -47.77 3.51
N ILE A 475 6.84 -47.35 2.71
CA ILE A 475 6.78 -46.01 2.10
C ILE A 475 5.78 -45.14 2.83
N ALA A 476 6.21 -43.92 3.16
CA ALA A 476 5.39 -42.87 3.75
C ALA A 476 4.90 -41.84 2.72
N GLY A 477 5.63 -41.67 1.61
CA GLY A 477 5.27 -40.70 0.57
C GLY A 477 5.98 -40.91 -0.76
N VAL A 478 5.41 -40.37 -1.83
CA VAL A 478 5.97 -40.37 -3.19
C VAL A 478 6.11 -38.95 -3.69
N ILE A 479 7.34 -38.56 -4.05
CA ILE A 479 7.66 -37.26 -4.63
C ILE A 479 7.58 -37.40 -6.16
N GLY A 480 6.65 -36.68 -6.79
CA GLY A 480 6.39 -36.76 -8.23
C GLY A 480 5.55 -37.98 -8.63
N GLY A 481 5.87 -38.58 -9.78
CA GLY A 481 5.14 -39.74 -10.34
C GLY A 481 4.11 -39.42 -11.42
N PHE A 482 3.88 -38.14 -11.70
CA PHE A 482 3.02 -37.67 -12.79
C PHE A 482 3.79 -37.66 -14.13
N GLY A 483 4.06 -38.84 -14.70
CA GLY A 483 4.66 -39.03 -16.04
C GLY A 483 6.05 -38.47 -16.29
N TRP A 484 6.79 -38.13 -15.22
CA TRP A 484 8.18 -37.68 -15.32
C TRP A 484 9.15 -38.49 -14.47
N LYS A 485 9.17 -38.25 -13.16
CA LYS A 485 10.04 -38.98 -12.20
C LYS A 485 9.31 -39.21 -10.89
N ALA A 486 9.57 -40.34 -10.26
CA ALA A 486 9.15 -40.60 -8.89
C ALA A 486 10.35 -40.92 -7.99
N ARG A 487 10.29 -40.43 -6.75
CA ARG A 487 11.17 -40.79 -5.63
C ARG A 487 10.32 -41.14 -4.43
N PHE A 488 10.89 -41.90 -3.50
CA PHE A 488 10.14 -42.50 -2.40
C PHE A 488 10.70 -42.05 -1.05
N VAL A 489 9.81 -41.72 -0.13
CA VAL A 489 10.12 -41.38 1.26
C VAL A 489 9.75 -42.57 2.14
N GLY A 490 10.69 -43.10 2.90
CA GLY A 490 10.46 -44.22 3.81
C GLY A 490 9.74 -43.81 5.09
N LYS A 491 9.24 -44.79 5.85
CA LYS A 491 8.64 -44.56 7.19
C LYS A 491 9.64 -44.09 8.27
N ASP A 492 10.90 -43.90 7.89
CA ASP A 492 11.96 -43.26 8.68
C ASP A 492 12.13 -41.77 8.33
N GLY A 493 11.30 -41.22 7.44
CA GLY A 493 11.35 -39.84 6.96
C GLY A 493 12.49 -39.54 5.97
N HIS A 494 13.30 -40.54 5.60
CA HIS A 494 14.40 -40.38 4.66
C HIS A 494 13.98 -40.77 3.25
N LEU A 495 14.64 -40.22 2.24
CA LEU A 495 14.49 -40.74 0.88
C LEU A 495 15.09 -42.15 0.84
N VAL A 496 14.30 -43.10 0.36
CA VAL A 496 14.70 -44.52 0.23
C VAL A 496 16.01 -44.60 -0.56
N GLY A 497 16.88 -45.53 -0.19
CA GLY A 497 18.18 -45.74 -0.87
C GLY A 497 19.24 -44.64 -0.68
N THR A 498 18.95 -43.57 0.06
CA THR A 498 19.96 -42.55 0.42
C THR A 498 20.69 -42.90 1.73
N ALA A 499 21.80 -42.23 2.02
CA ALA A 499 22.55 -42.48 3.25
C ALA A 499 21.69 -42.13 4.49
N GLY A 500 21.76 -42.95 5.53
CA GLY A 500 20.96 -42.74 6.75
C GLY A 500 19.53 -43.30 6.68
N SER A 501 19.03 -43.68 5.50
CA SER A 501 17.74 -44.38 5.42
C SER A 501 17.86 -45.83 5.93
N ALA A 502 16.92 -46.23 6.78
CA ALA A 502 16.68 -47.61 7.21
C ALA A 502 16.27 -48.53 6.04
N TYR A 503 15.83 -47.93 4.93
CA TYR A 503 15.41 -48.61 3.70
C TYR A 503 16.46 -48.48 2.59
N SER A 504 17.74 -48.39 2.96
CA SER A 504 18.86 -48.40 2.02
C SER A 504 19.54 -49.76 1.97
N THR A 505 19.55 -50.39 0.79
CA THR A 505 20.29 -51.64 0.53
C THR A 505 21.72 -51.40 0.06
N GLY A 506 22.08 -50.15 -0.22
CA GLY A 506 23.35 -49.78 -0.86
C GLY A 506 23.48 -50.22 -2.32
N LEU A 507 22.42 -50.77 -2.93
CA LEU A 507 22.42 -51.25 -4.32
C LEU A 507 21.93 -50.19 -5.35
N GLY A 508 21.37 -49.07 -4.90
CA GLY A 508 20.88 -48.00 -5.77
C GLY A 508 19.38 -48.10 -6.09
N HIS A 509 18.95 -47.53 -7.22
CA HIS A 509 17.58 -47.59 -7.79
C HIS A 509 16.48 -46.93 -6.94
N ASN A 510 16.74 -45.74 -6.40
CA ASN A 510 15.77 -44.99 -5.58
C ASN A 510 15.01 -43.89 -6.33
N GLN A 511 15.20 -43.77 -7.64
CA GLN A 511 14.43 -42.91 -8.52
C GLN A 511 14.01 -43.70 -9.76
N ILE A 512 12.79 -43.52 -10.23
CA ILE A 512 12.34 -44.03 -11.52
C ILE A 512 12.07 -42.88 -12.48
N ASN A 513 12.54 -43.01 -13.73
CA ASN A 513 12.32 -42.05 -14.80
C ASN A 513 11.34 -42.62 -15.83
N PHE A 514 10.20 -41.95 -16.01
CA PHE A 514 9.18 -42.38 -16.96
C PHE A 514 9.41 -41.85 -18.36
N TYR A 515 10.12 -40.73 -18.52
CA TYR A 515 10.34 -40.10 -19.83
C TYR A 515 11.21 -40.97 -20.77
N GLY A 516 10.83 -41.06 -22.05
CA GLY A 516 11.49 -41.92 -23.04
C GLY A 516 12.87 -41.41 -23.47
N GLY A 517 13.87 -42.31 -23.46
CA GLY A 517 15.27 -42.05 -23.83
C GLY A 517 16.23 -43.04 -23.14
N GLU A 518 17.55 -42.86 -23.31
CA GLU A 518 18.58 -43.74 -22.73
C GLU A 518 18.59 -43.77 -21.18
N ASN A 519 17.94 -42.80 -20.55
CA ASN A 519 17.81 -42.65 -19.10
C ASN A 519 16.49 -43.16 -18.50
N HIS A 520 15.66 -43.86 -19.29
CA HIS A 520 14.42 -44.49 -18.82
C HIS A 520 14.68 -45.59 -17.78
N GLY A 521 13.71 -45.80 -16.86
CA GLY A 521 13.73 -46.83 -15.82
C GLY A 521 14.39 -46.42 -14.51
N TRP A 522 14.70 -47.41 -13.67
CA TRP A 522 15.28 -47.22 -12.33
C TRP A 522 16.71 -46.70 -12.36
N LYS A 523 16.99 -45.66 -11.56
CA LYS A 523 18.29 -44.97 -11.47
C LYS A 523 18.62 -44.59 -10.03
N ASP A 524 19.91 -44.33 -9.80
CA ASP A 524 20.42 -43.87 -8.51
C ASP A 524 20.29 -42.35 -8.40
N TYR A 525 19.79 -41.91 -7.25
CA TYR A 525 19.66 -40.51 -6.87
C TYR A 525 20.35 -40.30 -5.53
N HIS A 526 21.54 -39.69 -5.58
CA HIS A 526 22.32 -39.30 -4.40
C HIS A 526 22.45 -40.39 -3.32
N PRO A 527 22.87 -41.63 -3.65
CA PRO A 527 22.88 -42.74 -2.69
C PRO A 527 23.84 -42.50 -1.50
N GLY A 528 24.85 -41.64 -1.68
CA GLY A 528 25.81 -41.28 -0.63
C GLY A 528 25.41 -40.09 0.26
N ASP A 529 24.35 -39.36 -0.08
CA ASP A 529 23.92 -38.19 0.67
C ASP A 529 22.85 -38.57 1.69
N VAL A 530 22.78 -37.86 2.82
CA VAL A 530 21.63 -37.95 3.73
C VAL A 530 20.54 -37.02 3.21
N LYS A 531 19.39 -37.58 2.82
CA LYS A 531 18.23 -36.81 2.31
C LYS A 531 17.00 -37.09 3.16
N ILE A 532 16.53 -36.08 3.87
CA ILE A 532 15.35 -36.14 4.74
C ILE A 532 14.21 -35.36 4.08
N TYR A 533 13.00 -35.89 4.14
CA TYR A 533 11.81 -35.17 3.65
C TYR A 533 11.27 -34.25 4.75
N ASN A 534 11.74 -33.00 4.72
CA ASN A 534 11.41 -31.94 5.68
C ASN A 534 11.05 -30.64 4.95
N TYR A 535 11.00 -29.52 5.69
CA TYR A 535 10.67 -28.19 5.14
C TYR A 535 11.40 -27.81 3.84
N SER A 536 12.66 -28.24 3.67
CA SER A 536 13.42 -27.99 2.43
C SER A 536 12.80 -28.62 1.18
N CYS A 537 11.98 -29.66 1.36
CA CYS A 537 11.17 -30.29 0.32
C CYS A 537 9.75 -29.71 0.30
N PHE A 538 9.14 -29.47 1.47
CA PHE A 538 7.76 -28.97 1.60
C PHE A 538 7.54 -27.71 0.79
N LYS A 539 8.51 -26.81 0.81
CA LYS A 539 8.47 -25.51 0.13
C LYS A 539 8.09 -25.55 -1.35
N CYS A 540 8.29 -26.68 -2.04
CA CYS A 540 7.94 -26.86 -3.45
C CYS A 540 7.07 -28.10 -3.72
N HIS A 541 6.68 -28.83 -2.69
CA HIS A 541 6.04 -30.14 -2.84
C HIS A 541 4.80 -30.33 -1.95
N THR A 542 4.46 -29.39 -1.07
CA THR A 542 3.31 -29.47 -0.17
C THR A 542 2.62 -28.11 -0.02
N THR A 543 1.42 -28.12 0.57
CA THR A 543 0.65 -26.92 0.92
C THR A 543 0.70 -26.67 2.42
N GLY A 544 0.97 -25.42 2.82
CA GLY A 544 1.06 -25.02 4.23
C GLY A 544 2.20 -25.67 5.01
N GLY A 545 3.38 -25.76 4.41
CA GLY A 545 4.56 -26.32 5.06
C GLY A 545 5.02 -25.48 6.25
N ASP A 546 5.39 -26.14 7.35
CA ASP A 546 5.89 -25.53 8.58
C ASP A 546 7.12 -26.31 9.09
N THR A 547 8.05 -25.62 9.77
CA THR A 547 9.28 -26.21 10.32
C THR A 547 9.06 -26.95 11.64
N THR A 548 7.91 -26.76 12.28
CA THR A 548 7.53 -27.29 13.58
C THR A 548 6.76 -28.60 13.46
N GLY A 549 6.92 -29.45 14.48
CA GLY A 549 6.24 -30.74 14.55
C GLY A 549 6.81 -31.81 13.61
N SER A 550 5.96 -32.75 13.24
CA SER A 550 6.28 -33.79 12.26
C SER A 550 5.01 -34.30 11.57
N TRP A 551 5.05 -34.34 10.25
CA TRP A 551 4.02 -34.95 9.40
C TRP A 551 4.02 -36.48 9.50
N LEU A 552 5.13 -37.08 9.93
CA LEU A 552 5.28 -38.53 10.03
C LEU A 552 5.30 -38.98 11.50
N ALA A 553 4.28 -39.74 11.89
CA ALA A 553 4.15 -40.24 13.25
C ALA A 553 5.37 -41.08 13.67
N GLY A 554 5.99 -40.71 14.79
CA GLY A 554 7.14 -41.44 15.36
C GLY A 554 8.50 -41.01 14.84
N VAL A 555 8.57 -40.01 13.94
CA VAL A 555 9.83 -39.39 13.50
C VAL A 555 9.79 -37.92 13.90
N GLU A 556 10.71 -37.47 14.76
CA GLU A 556 10.69 -36.09 15.26
C GLU A 556 11.38 -35.11 14.30
N GLY A 557 10.90 -33.86 14.26
CA GLY A 557 11.62 -32.75 13.62
C GLY A 557 11.58 -32.72 12.09
N LEU A 558 10.59 -33.35 11.46
CA LEU A 558 10.41 -33.26 10.00
C LEU A 558 9.68 -31.97 9.59
N GLY A 559 8.97 -31.31 10.51
CA GLY A 559 8.01 -30.25 10.19
C GLY A 559 6.65 -30.81 9.78
N THR A 560 5.67 -29.94 9.55
CA THR A 560 4.29 -30.31 9.18
C THR A 560 3.87 -29.67 7.86
N PHE A 561 2.76 -30.14 7.30
CA PHE A 561 2.08 -29.50 6.16
C PHE A 561 0.59 -29.82 6.24
N THR A 562 -0.24 -29.01 5.59
CA THR A 562 -1.71 -29.20 5.54
C THR A 562 -2.10 -30.24 4.48
N GLU A 563 -1.56 -30.12 3.27
CA GLU A 563 -1.91 -30.98 2.14
C GLU A 563 -0.64 -31.42 1.38
N GLY A 564 -0.63 -32.67 0.91
CA GLY A 564 0.43 -33.17 0.01
C GLY A 564 0.23 -32.61 -1.39
N GLY A 565 1.33 -32.15 -2.03
CA GLY A 565 1.25 -31.50 -3.34
C GLY A 565 1.01 -30.00 -3.24
N ILE A 566 0.99 -29.36 -4.41
CA ILE A 566 0.73 -27.92 -4.56
C ILE A 566 -0.79 -27.74 -4.75
N GLY A 567 -1.47 -27.42 -3.65
CA GLY A 567 -2.90 -27.21 -3.54
C GLY A 567 -3.34 -25.78 -3.89
N CYS A 568 -4.63 -25.51 -3.81
CA CYS A 568 -5.19 -24.17 -4.07
C CYS A 568 -4.57 -23.13 -3.12
N GLU A 569 -4.47 -23.48 -1.84
CA GLU A 569 -3.97 -22.60 -0.79
C GLU A 569 -2.43 -22.44 -0.82
N SER A 570 -1.72 -23.25 -1.63
CA SER A 570 -0.31 -22.98 -1.99
C SER A 570 -0.16 -21.81 -2.96
N CYS A 571 -1.23 -21.21 -3.44
CA CYS A 571 -1.17 -20.02 -4.28
C CYS A 571 -2.09 -18.91 -3.78
N HIS A 572 -3.17 -19.28 -3.09
CA HIS A 572 -4.20 -18.38 -2.59
C HIS A 572 -4.17 -18.17 -1.08
N GLY A 573 -3.21 -18.77 -0.35
CA GLY A 573 -3.11 -18.67 1.10
C GLY A 573 -4.27 -19.38 1.83
N PRO A 574 -4.35 -19.27 3.17
CA PRO A 574 -5.32 -20.00 3.96
C PRO A 574 -6.74 -19.45 3.75
N GLY A 575 -7.66 -20.33 3.36
CA GLY A 575 -8.96 -19.95 2.82
C GLY A 575 -10.08 -19.82 3.85
N SER A 576 -9.87 -20.12 5.14
CA SER A 576 -10.99 -20.17 6.12
C SER A 576 -11.81 -18.88 6.25
N ASN A 577 -11.16 -17.71 6.19
CA ASN A 577 -11.88 -16.42 6.19
C ASN A 577 -12.66 -16.22 4.89
N HIS A 578 -12.07 -16.58 3.74
CA HIS A 578 -12.71 -16.51 2.44
C HIS A 578 -13.91 -17.46 2.32
N VAL A 579 -13.79 -18.69 2.80
CA VAL A 579 -14.90 -19.66 2.82
C VAL A 579 -16.04 -19.16 3.72
N ALA A 580 -15.72 -18.53 4.86
CA ALA A 580 -16.72 -17.98 5.77
C ALA A 580 -17.45 -16.75 5.20
N GLY A 581 -16.79 -15.94 4.36
CA GLY A 581 -17.39 -14.78 3.71
C GLY A 581 -16.69 -14.41 2.40
N PRO A 582 -17.06 -14.96 1.23
CA PRO A 582 -16.26 -14.82 0.01
C PRO A 582 -16.05 -13.36 -0.43
N SER A 583 -14.80 -12.90 -0.42
CA SER A 583 -14.35 -11.61 -0.95
C SER A 583 -12.97 -11.75 -1.61
N SER A 584 -12.64 -10.84 -2.54
CA SER A 584 -11.28 -10.74 -3.08
C SER A 584 -10.24 -10.29 -2.05
N ASP A 585 -10.71 -9.69 -0.95
CA ASP A 585 -9.88 -8.96 0.01
C ASP A 585 -9.54 -9.81 1.25
N ASN A 586 -10.15 -10.99 1.38
CA ASN A 586 -9.94 -11.90 2.50
C ASN A 586 -9.39 -13.27 2.10
N ILE A 587 -8.72 -13.29 0.95
CA ILE A 587 -7.94 -14.41 0.45
C ILE A 587 -6.52 -13.90 0.15
N ASP A 588 -5.54 -14.49 0.82
CA ASP A 588 -4.17 -13.97 0.82
C ASP A 588 -3.36 -14.53 -0.36
N LYS A 589 -3.12 -13.71 -1.37
CA LYS A 589 -2.51 -14.18 -2.63
C LYS A 589 -0.99 -14.32 -2.57
N VAL A 590 -0.29 -13.84 -1.53
CA VAL A 590 1.18 -13.69 -1.61
C VAL A 590 1.94 -13.89 -0.28
N TYR A 591 1.29 -13.84 0.89
CA TYR A 591 2.02 -13.67 2.16
C TYR A 591 2.80 -14.91 2.64
N GLU A 592 2.40 -16.13 2.27
CA GLU A 592 2.95 -17.33 2.92
C GLU A 592 4.21 -17.94 2.28
N PHE A 593 4.69 -17.38 1.17
CA PHE A 593 5.91 -17.88 0.50
C PHE A 593 7.17 -17.10 0.80
N ALA A 594 7.13 -16.24 1.82
CA ALA A 594 8.32 -15.84 2.54
C ALA A 594 8.97 -17.09 3.16
N HIS A 595 9.74 -17.85 2.36
CA HIS A 595 10.37 -19.09 2.80
C HIS A 595 11.17 -18.80 4.07
N LEU A 596 10.98 -19.63 5.11
CA LEU A 596 11.65 -19.51 6.41
C LEU A 596 13.19 -19.69 6.31
N ASP A 597 13.72 -19.87 5.09
CA ASP A 597 15.14 -20.04 4.79
C ASP A 597 15.90 -18.73 4.52
N ASN A 598 15.24 -17.56 4.58
CA ASN A 598 15.92 -16.27 4.66
C ASN A 598 15.36 -15.36 5.77
N GLU A 599 16.23 -14.67 6.52
CA GLU A 599 15.88 -13.79 7.66
C GLU A 599 14.93 -12.63 7.31
N SER A 600 14.63 -12.41 6.02
CA SER A 600 13.86 -11.26 5.52
C SER A 600 12.58 -11.64 4.75
N GLY A 601 12.24 -12.92 4.64
CA GLY A 601 11.05 -13.40 3.93
C GLY A 601 10.92 -13.01 2.44
N GLY A 602 12.00 -12.78 1.70
CA GLY A 602 11.94 -12.26 0.31
C GLY A 602 12.87 -12.95 -0.71
N LEU A 603 12.72 -12.62 -2.00
CA LEU A 603 13.58 -13.09 -3.10
C LEU A 603 14.74 -12.12 -3.35
N ALA A 604 15.98 -12.56 -3.18
CA ALA A 604 17.15 -11.71 -3.42
C ALA A 604 17.54 -11.67 -4.91
N ILE A 605 17.11 -10.62 -5.63
CA ILE A 605 17.50 -10.38 -7.04
C ILE A 605 18.64 -9.35 -7.05
N ASP A 606 19.81 -9.74 -7.59
CA ASP A 606 21.02 -8.90 -7.64
C ASP A 606 21.45 -8.31 -6.28
N GLY A 607 21.19 -9.06 -5.19
CA GLY A 607 21.50 -8.65 -3.82
C GLY A 607 20.45 -7.73 -3.17
N VAL A 608 19.35 -7.43 -3.86
CA VAL A 608 18.18 -6.72 -3.31
C VAL A 608 17.10 -7.73 -2.97
N VAL A 609 16.72 -7.80 -1.69
CA VAL A 609 15.59 -8.61 -1.24
C VAL A 609 14.29 -7.97 -1.72
N GLN A 610 13.69 -8.55 -2.75
CA GLN A 610 12.31 -8.29 -3.14
C GLN A 610 11.41 -8.95 -2.10
N THR A 611 10.65 -8.17 -1.35
CA THR A 611 9.57 -8.70 -0.51
C THR A 611 8.28 -8.70 -1.31
N PRO A 612 7.34 -9.63 -1.02
CA PRO A 612 5.99 -9.53 -1.54
C PRO A 612 5.44 -8.10 -1.44
N ASN A 613 4.83 -7.60 -2.52
CA ASN A 613 4.12 -6.33 -2.45
C ASN A 613 2.93 -6.50 -1.48
N PRO A 614 2.78 -5.64 -0.44
CA PRO A 614 1.62 -5.65 0.46
C PRO A 614 0.27 -5.55 -0.26
N ASP A 615 0.25 -4.99 -1.48
CA ASP A 615 -0.96 -4.77 -2.28
C ASP A 615 -1.33 -5.97 -3.20
N GLY A 616 -0.70 -7.14 -3.01
CA GLY A 616 -1.31 -8.43 -3.37
C GLY A 616 -1.42 -8.80 -4.86
N ASN A 617 -0.44 -8.45 -5.71
CA ASN A 617 -0.45 -8.82 -7.14
C ASN A 617 0.92 -9.27 -7.71
N ASP A 618 1.77 -9.91 -6.90
CA ASP A 618 3.04 -10.49 -7.41
C ASP A 618 2.91 -11.98 -7.72
N VAL A 619 2.01 -12.31 -8.65
CA VAL A 619 1.79 -13.71 -9.09
C VAL A 619 3.04 -14.28 -9.76
N ASN A 620 3.87 -13.42 -10.34
CA ASN A 620 5.14 -13.83 -10.91
C ASN A 620 6.06 -14.35 -9.80
N PHE A 621 6.32 -13.55 -8.76
CA PHE A 621 7.12 -13.94 -7.60
C PHE A 621 6.68 -15.27 -7.01
N LEU A 622 5.37 -15.49 -6.88
CA LEU A 622 4.80 -16.75 -6.40
C LEU A 622 5.27 -17.95 -7.21
N CYS A 623 5.28 -17.90 -8.54
CA CYS A 623 5.82 -18.98 -9.38
C CYS A 623 7.33 -19.19 -9.13
N GLY A 624 8.06 -18.08 -8.97
CA GLY A 624 9.48 -18.07 -8.64
C GLY A 624 9.82 -18.84 -7.36
N THR A 625 8.92 -18.91 -6.38
CA THR A 625 9.16 -19.59 -5.09
C THR A 625 9.56 -21.07 -5.23
N CYS A 626 9.12 -21.71 -6.31
CA CYS A 626 9.35 -23.13 -6.60
C CYS A 626 10.11 -23.37 -7.91
N HIS A 627 9.98 -22.46 -8.87
CA HIS A 627 10.58 -22.57 -10.20
C HIS A 627 11.96 -21.90 -10.32
N ASN A 628 12.68 -21.83 -9.20
CA ASN A 628 14.01 -21.22 -9.04
C ASN A 628 14.92 -22.09 -8.14
N ARG A 629 16.25 -21.90 -8.22
CA ARG A 629 17.21 -22.43 -7.24
C ARG A 629 17.81 -21.43 -6.27
N SER A 630 18.20 -20.26 -6.73
CA SER A 630 19.08 -19.36 -5.97
C SER A 630 18.64 -17.91 -5.94
N TYR A 631 17.64 -17.53 -6.73
CA TYR A 631 17.12 -16.16 -6.91
C TYR A 631 18.16 -15.14 -7.39
N THR A 632 19.40 -15.58 -7.58
CA THR A 632 20.56 -14.78 -7.96
C THR A 632 20.99 -15.08 -9.38
N ASN A 633 21.44 -14.05 -10.09
CA ASN A 633 22.37 -14.22 -11.20
C ASN A 633 23.64 -14.93 -10.68
N PRO A 634 24.08 -16.05 -11.27
CA PRO A 634 23.73 -16.58 -12.60
C PRO A 634 22.78 -17.80 -12.62
N ILE A 635 22.19 -18.06 -13.80
CA ILE A 635 21.37 -19.27 -14.09
C ILE A 635 22.26 -20.52 -13.96
N ASN A 636 21.92 -21.44 -13.04
CA ASN A 636 22.81 -22.56 -12.74
C ASN A 636 22.75 -23.66 -13.80
N ALA A 637 23.92 -24.18 -14.14
CA ALA A 637 24.10 -25.30 -15.04
C ALA A 637 24.96 -26.40 -14.41
N SER A 638 24.86 -27.62 -14.96
CA SER A 638 25.75 -28.73 -14.61
C SER A 638 25.65 -29.84 -15.64
N GLY A 639 26.80 -30.40 -16.04
CA GLY A 639 26.86 -31.52 -16.95
C GLY A 639 26.39 -31.19 -18.37
N GLY A 640 26.53 -29.93 -18.79
CA GLY A 640 26.07 -29.47 -20.11
C GLY A 640 24.54 -29.29 -20.20
N PHE A 641 23.86 -29.05 -19.09
CA PHE A 641 22.43 -28.71 -19.07
C PHE A 641 22.15 -27.64 -18.02
N VAL A 642 21.12 -26.84 -18.26
CA VAL A 642 20.54 -25.97 -17.21
C VAL A 642 20.01 -26.87 -16.09
N LYS A 643 20.23 -26.49 -14.82
CA LYS A 643 19.72 -27.29 -13.70
C LYS A 643 18.19 -27.24 -13.66
N HIS A 644 17.59 -28.23 -13.02
CA HIS A 644 16.14 -28.23 -12.79
C HIS A 644 15.72 -27.14 -11.81
N HIS A 645 14.53 -26.55 -12.03
CA HIS A 645 13.96 -25.40 -11.31
C HIS A 645 14.68 -24.08 -11.62
N GLU A 646 14.95 -23.80 -12.89
CA GLU A 646 15.60 -22.54 -13.30
C GLU A 646 14.70 -21.77 -14.28
N GLN A 647 13.45 -22.19 -14.50
CA GLN A 647 12.57 -21.55 -15.50
C GLN A 647 12.28 -20.09 -15.15
N TRP A 648 12.21 -19.78 -13.86
CA TRP A 648 12.17 -18.40 -13.36
C TRP A 648 13.45 -17.65 -13.74
N ASP A 649 14.60 -18.20 -13.37
CA ASP A 649 15.91 -17.60 -13.61
C ASP A 649 16.15 -17.41 -15.13
N GLU A 650 15.74 -18.36 -15.96
CA GLU A 650 15.77 -18.25 -17.41
C GLU A 650 14.90 -17.09 -17.91
N LEU A 651 13.62 -17.02 -17.50
CA LEU A 651 12.69 -15.98 -17.95
C LEU A 651 13.20 -14.58 -17.59
N THR A 652 13.72 -14.39 -16.36
CA THR A 652 14.19 -13.08 -15.89
C THR A 652 15.38 -12.50 -16.69
N HIS A 653 16.07 -13.33 -17.47
CA HIS A 653 17.19 -12.92 -18.33
C HIS A 653 16.77 -12.73 -19.81
N THR A 654 15.47 -12.57 -20.08
CA THR A 654 14.93 -12.45 -21.44
C THR A 654 14.33 -11.08 -21.72
N GLU A 655 14.30 -10.72 -23.00
CA GLU A 655 13.61 -9.52 -23.49
C GLU A 655 12.10 -9.56 -23.18
N HIS A 656 11.49 -10.75 -23.04
CA HIS A 656 10.09 -10.87 -22.60
C HIS A 656 9.90 -10.34 -21.18
N PHE A 657 10.81 -10.68 -20.27
CA PHE A 657 10.76 -10.17 -18.90
C PHE A 657 11.10 -8.67 -18.83
N GLU A 658 12.02 -8.19 -19.67
CA GLU A 658 12.28 -6.73 -19.81
C GLU A 658 11.04 -5.94 -20.30
N HIS A 659 10.05 -6.63 -20.87
CA HIS A 659 8.76 -6.09 -21.30
C HIS A 659 7.60 -6.45 -20.36
N ASP A 660 7.89 -6.65 -19.07
CA ASP A 660 6.92 -6.92 -18.00
C ASP A 660 6.08 -8.20 -18.20
N MET A 661 6.55 -9.14 -19.03
CA MET A 661 5.89 -10.45 -19.15
C MET A 661 6.22 -11.34 -17.95
N THR A 662 5.19 -12.03 -17.47
CA THR A 662 5.24 -12.94 -16.31
C THR A 662 4.90 -14.37 -16.74
N CYS A 663 5.03 -15.33 -15.82
CA CYS A 663 4.59 -16.70 -16.07
C CYS A 663 3.13 -16.77 -16.56
N ILE A 664 2.24 -16.01 -15.92
CA ILE A 664 0.80 -16.00 -16.23
C ILE A 664 0.43 -15.15 -17.45
N THR A 665 1.38 -14.41 -18.03
CA THR A 665 1.18 -13.79 -19.34
C THR A 665 0.97 -14.85 -20.43
N CYS A 666 1.63 -15.99 -20.28
CA CYS A 666 1.57 -17.09 -21.25
C CYS A 666 0.88 -18.35 -20.73
N HIS A 667 0.77 -18.52 -19.41
CA HIS A 667 0.23 -19.73 -18.80
C HIS A 667 -1.06 -19.50 -18.00
N ASP A 668 -2.03 -20.40 -18.13
CA ASP A 668 -3.09 -20.52 -17.11
C ASP A 668 -2.53 -21.37 -15.96
N PRO A 669 -2.42 -20.84 -14.73
CA PRO A 669 -1.80 -21.53 -13.61
C PRO A 669 -2.56 -22.77 -13.14
N HIS A 670 -3.83 -22.94 -13.54
CA HIS A 670 -4.65 -24.10 -13.19
C HIS A 670 -4.50 -25.23 -14.22
N LYS A 671 -4.15 -24.92 -15.46
CA LYS A 671 -4.19 -25.88 -16.57
C LYS A 671 -2.84 -26.54 -16.80
N ARG A 672 -2.89 -27.81 -17.23
CA ARG A 672 -1.67 -28.54 -17.65
C ARG A 672 -1.12 -28.01 -18.98
N THR A 673 0.19 -28.05 -19.13
CA THR A 673 0.91 -27.66 -20.36
C THR A 673 1.51 -28.84 -21.13
N ILE A 674 1.30 -30.06 -20.63
CA ILE A 674 1.78 -31.33 -21.21
C ILE A 674 0.59 -32.20 -21.62
N TRP A 675 0.84 -33.20 -22.49
CA TRP A 675 -0.14 -34.17 -23.01
C TRP A 675 -1.48 -33.52 -23.37
N ASP A 676 -1.54 -32.87 -24.54
CA ASP A 676 -2.71 -32.14 -25.07
C ASP A 676 -3.28 -30.98 -24.22
N GLY A 677 -2.56 -30.60 -23.15
CA GLY A 677 -2.90 -29.47 -22.30
C GLY A 677 -3.07 -28.15 -23.05
N ASP A 678 -4.07 -27.37 -22.62
CA ASP A 678 -4.42 -26.04 -23.12
C ASP A 678 -3.95 -24.91 -22.18
N GLY A 679 -3.02 -25.21 -21.27
CA GLY A 679 -2.48 -24.24 -20.31
C GLY A 679 -1.52 -23.20 -20.88
N VAL A 680 -1.30 -23.17 -22.21
CA VAL A 680 -0.61 -22.05 -22.89
C VAL A 680 -1.69 -21.15 -23.51
N THR A 681 -1.84 -19.94 -22.98
CA THR A 681 -2.96 -19.03 -23.27
C THR A 681 -2.68 -18.04 -24.39
N ILE A 682 -1.40 -17.86 -24.76
CA ILE A 682 -0.96 -16.99 -25.85
C ILE A 682 -0.09 -17.77 -26.83
N ALA A 683 -0.40 -17.66 -28.13
CA ALA A 683 0.46 -18.24 -29.16
C ALA A 683 1.58 -17.25 -29.51
N CYS A 684 2.78 -17.76 -29.79
CA CYS A 684 3.91 -16.90 -30.20
C CYS A 684 3.55 -16.02 -31.41
N ALA A 685 2.74 -16.54 -32.33
CA ALA A 685 2.27 -15.86 -33.54
C ALA A 685 1.33 -14.66 -33.25
N ASP A 686 0.73 -14.59 -32.06
CA ASP A 686 -0.15 -13.47 -31.69
C ASP A 686 0.66 -12.16 -31.54
N CYS A 687 1.93 -12.26 -31.16
CA CYS A 687 2.87 -11.13 -31.05
C CYS A 687 3.96 -11.13 -32.14
N HIS A 688 4.36 -12.29 -32.64
CA HIS A 688 5.44 -12.48 -33.62
C HIS A 688 4.91 -12.92 -34.99
N ASN A 689 3.89 -12.22 -35.50
CA ASN A 689 3.21 -12.55 -36.75
C ASN A 689 4.13 -12.51 -37.99
N ASP A 690 5.08 -11.57 -38.04
CA ASP A 690 6.01 -11.39 -39.15
C ASP A 690 6.99 -12.58 -39.26
N GLN A 691 7.35 -13.16 -38.13
CA GLN A 691 8.26 -14.31 -38.00
C GLN A 691 7.61 -15.64 -38.41
N VAL A 692 6.27 -15.71 -38.49
CA VAL A 692 5.55 -16.91 -38.97
C VAL A 692 5.78 -17.13 -40.47
N THR A 693 6.06 -16.08 -41.22
CA THR A 693 6.21 -16.15 -42.69
C THR A 693 7.57 -16.67 -43.16
N THR A 694 8.57 -16.73 -42.26
CA THR A 694 9.97 -17.07 -42.56
C THR A 694 10.37 -18.49 -42.14
N THR A 695 9.41 -19.34 -41.76
CA THR A 695 9.70 -20.68 -41.25
C THR A 695 10.18 -21.62 -42.37
N ASN A 696 11.45 -22.03 -42.33
CA ASN A 696 12.06 -22.99 -43.27
C ASN A 696 11.69 -24.47 -42.99
N HIS A 697 10.69 -24.72 -42.14
CA HIS A 697 10.25 -26.05 -41.73
C HIS A 697 8.83 -26.37 -42.24
N GLY A 698 8.53 -27.65 -42.45
CA GLY A 698 7.17 -28.10 -42.77
C GLY A 698 6.20 -27.94 -41.60
N ALA A 699 4.90 -28.15 -41.83
CA ALA A 699 3.81 -27.92 -40.87
C ALA A 699 3.88 -28.71 -39.54
N GLY A 700 4.89 -29.57 -39.35
CA GLY A 700 5.09 -30.34 -38.12
C GLY A 700 6.01 -29.69 -37.08
N ALA A 701 6.72 -28.61 -37.41
CA ALA A 701 7.57 -27.89 -36.46
C ALA A 701 6.86 -26.63 -35.94
N THR A 702 6.98 -26.38 -34.64
CA THR A 702 6.41 -25.22 -33.94
C THR A 702 7.50 -24.27 -33.44
N CYS A 703 7.13 -23.03 -33.09
CA CYS A 703 8.06 -22.06 -32.50
C CYS A 703 8.76 -22.62 -31.24
N ILE A 704 8.01 -23.36 -30.43
CA ILE A 704 8.45 -23.96 -29.16
C ILE A 704 9.54 -25.01 -29.39
N ASP A 705 9.54 -25.71 -30.52
CA ASP A 705 10.51 -26.79 -30.77
C ASP A 705 11.95 -26.29 -30.87
N CYS A 706 12.14 -25.05 -31.37
CA CYS A 706 13.45 -24.43 -31.49
C CYS A 706 13.72 -23.40 -30.38
N HIS A 707 12.73 -22.60 -30.00
CA HIS A 707 12.91 -21.50 -29.05
C HIS A 707 12.72 -21.91 -27.59
N MET A 708 12.12 -23.07 -27.33
CA MET A 708 12.00 -23.65 -25.99
C MET A 708 12.42 -25.13 -26.03
N PRO A 709 13.65 -25.43 -26.49
CA PRO A 709 14.12 -26.80 -26.60
C PRO A 709 14.27 -27.39 -25.20
N TYR A 710 14.32 -28.72 -25.15
CA TYR A 710 14.66 -29.41 -23.92
C TYR A 710 16.15 -29.21 -23.60
N ALA A 711 16.48 -28.18 -22.82
CA ALA A 711 17.87 -27.83 -22.45
C ALA A 711 18.14 -27.92 -20.94
N ALA A 712 17.13 -28.26 -20.14
CA ALA A 712 17.25 -28.43 -18.69
C ALA A 712 17.19 -29.92 -18.24
N LYS A 713 17.78 -30.17 -17.06
CA LYS A 713 18.33 -31.47 -16.60
C LYS A 713 17.35 -32.65 -16.43
N SER A 714 17.50 -33.65 -17.29
CA SER A 714 18.14 -34.98 -17.08
C SER A 714 18.51 -35.57 -18.44
N GLY A 715 19.06 -34.71 -19.29
CA GLY A 715 19.37 -35.05 -20.66
C GLY A 715 20.50 -36.04 -20.78
N THR A 716 20.45 -36.82 -21.84
CA THR A 716 21.59 -37.52 -22.42
C THR A 716 22.02 -36.79 -23.68
N THR A 717 23.13 -37.22 -24.25
CA THR A 717 23.35 -36.97 -25.67
C THR A 717 22.23 -37.66 -26.45
N ARG A 718 21.72 -37.03 -27.50
CA ARG A 718 20.83 -37.64 -28.47
C ARG A 718 21.70 -37.98 -29.68
N GLY A 719 22.07 -39.25 -29.77
CA GLY A 719 23.18 -39.68 -30.62
C GLY A 719 24.54 -39.16 -30.11
N GLU A 720 25.51 -38.97 -31.01
CA GLU A 720 26.87 -38.47 -30.68
C GLU A 720 27.01 -36.94 -30.83
N SER A 721 26.05 -36.27 -31.46
CA SER A 721 26.18 -34.84 -31.84
C SER A 721 25.12 -33.90 -31.26
N GLY A 722 24.01 -34.39 -30.72
CA GLY A 722 22.91 -33.56 -30.21
C GLY A 722 22.72 -33.66 -28.68
N PHE A 723 22.06 -32.66 -28.09
CA PHE A 723 21.65 -32.67 -26.69
C PHE A 723 20.13 -32.58 -26.56
N LYS A 724 19.54 -33.37 -25.67
CA LYS A 724 18.10 -33.29 -25.35
C LYS A 724 17.87 -33.57 -23.87
N GLY A 725 17.49 -32.53 -23.15
CA GLY A 725 17.02 -32.56 -21.76
C GLY A 725 15.61 -33.16 -21.61
N ASP A 726 15.00 -32.91 -20.45
CA ASP A 726 13.63 -33.34 -20.12
C ASP A 726 12.73 -32.19 -19.65
N VAL A 727 13.28 -30.99 -19.47
CA VAL A 727 12.56 -29.74 -19.22
C VAL A 727 12.87 -28.71 -20.31
N ARG A 728 11.83 -28.04 -20.80
CA ARG A 728 11.94 -26.97 -21.82
C ARG A 728 12.55 -25.70 -21.21
N SER A 729 13.46 -25.08 -21.95
CA SER A 729 14.07 -23.81 -21.58
C SER A 729 13.13 -22.63 -21.81
N HIS A 730 13.24 -21.60 -20.97
CA HIS A 730 12.56 -20.32 -21.11
C HIS A 730 13.52 -19.18 -21.52
N LEU A 731 14.63 -19.49 -22.19
CA LEU A 731 15.58 -18.47 -22.69
C LEU A 731 15.15 -17.83 -24.02
N PHE A 732 14.37 -18.53 -24.85
CA PHE A 732 13.84 -18.11 -26.16
C PHE A 732 14.86 -17.74 -27.25
N LYS A 733 15.79 -16.83 -26.96
CA LYS A 733 16.80 -16.31 -27.88
C LYS A 733 17.77 -17.42 -28.29
N ILE A 734 18.13 -17.45 -29.57
CA ILE A 734 19.11 -18.38 -30.14
C ILE A 734 20.29 -17.55 -30.65
N THR A 735 21.48 -17.75 -30.10
CA THR A 735 22.70 -17.16 -30.68
C THR A 735 23.26 -18.16 -31.68
N VAL A 736 23.31 -17.76 -32.95
CA VAL A 736 23.70 -18.61 -34.10
C VAL A 736 25.22 -18.61 -34.28
N ASP A 737 25.91 -19.35 -33.41
CA ASP A 737 27.36 -19.57 -33.45
C ASP A 737 27.73 -20.99 -32.98
N ASP A 738 29.03 -21.29 -32.94
CA ASP A 738 29.60 -22.55 -32.46
C ASP A 738 29.96 -22.54 -30.97
N GLN A 739 29.67 -21.45 -30.26
CA GLN A 739 30.06 -21.27 -28.88
C GLN A 739 29.10 -22.02 -27.94
N SER A 740 29.65 -22.53 -26.83
CA SER A 740 28.85 -23.09 -25.74
C SER A 740 27.96 -22.00 -25.13
N MET A 741 26.71 -22.36 -24.80
CA MET A 741 25.83 -21.52 -23.99
C MET A 741 26.18 -21.54 -22.49
N PHE A 742 27.11 -22.40 -22.06
CA PHE A 742 27.57 -22.49 -20.68
C PHE A 742 28.98 -21.92 -20.52
N SER A 743 29.31 -21.50 -19.29
CA SER A 743 30.65 -21.07 -18.88
C SER A 743 31.71 -22.16 -19.16
N GLU A 744 32.99 -21.77 -19.15
CA GLU A 744 34.11 -22.69 -19.41
C GLU A 744 34.14 -23.89 -18.44
N ASP A 745 33.74 -23.68 -17.18
CA ASP A 745 33.60 -24.73 -16.17
C ASP A 745 32.24 -25.46 -16.21
N GLY A 746 31.31 -25.02 -17.07
CA GLY A 746 29.98 -25.58 -17.25
C GLY A 746 29.04 -25.42 -16.06
N SER A 747 29.35 -24.52 -15.12
CA SER A 747 28.59 -24.34 -13.88
C SER A 747 27.39 -23.40 -14.04
N VAL A 748 27.35 -22.56 -15.08
CA VAL A 748 26.30 -21.55 -15.30
C VAL A 748 26.02 -21.31 -16.79
N VAL A 749 24.83 -20.80 -17.13
CA VAL A 749 24.56 -20.24 -18.47
C VAL A 749 25.34 -18.94 -18.64
N ARG A 750 25.93 -18.71 -19.81
CA ARG A 750 26.66 -17.47 -20.10
C ARG A 750 25.70 -16.31 -20.24
N ASP A 751 25.97 -15.24 -19.51
CA ASP A 751 25.38 -13.93 -19.68
C ASP A 751 26.46 -12.87 -19.45
N ASP A 752 27.31 -12.68 -20.46
CA ASP A 752 28.51 -11.87 -20.41
C ASP A 752 28.57 -10.82 -21.55
N ASP A 753 29.58 -9.95 -21.52
CA ASP A 753 29.76 -8.88 -22.51
C ASP A 753 29.86 -9.38 -23.97
N GLU A 754 30.20 -10.67 -24.17
CA GLU A 754 30.36 -11.28 -25.47
C GLU A 754 29.13 -12.09 -25.91
N ARG A 755 28.31 -12.56 -24.96
CA ARG A 755 27.13 -13.39 -25.21
C ARG A 755 26.04 -13.18 -24.15
N PRO A 756 24.83 -12.72 -24.51
CA PRO A 756 23.70 -12.70 -23.59
C PRO A 756 23.20 -14.12 -23.29
N ALA A 757 22.48 -14.29 -22.18
CA ALA A 757 21.77 -15.53 -21.86
C ALA A 757 20.91 -16.00 -23.05
N SER A 758 21.33 -17.09 -23.70
CA SER A 758 20.69 -17.57 -24.92
C SER A 758 21.01 -19.03 -25.22
N LEU A 759 20.12 -19.66 -25.98
CA LEU A 759 20.26 -21.02 -26.49
C LEU A 759 21.34 -21.10 -27.57
N SER A 760 21.93 -22.30 -27.74
CA SER A 760 22.86 -22.60 -28.84
C SER A 760 22.28 -23.63 -29.83
N PRO A 761 22.76 -23.64 -31.09
CA PRO A 761 22.34 -24.61 -32.11
C PRO A 761 22.52 -26.08 -31.72
N ALA A 762 23.40 -26.37 -30.76
CA ALA A 762 23.61 -27.70 -30.22
C ALA A 762 22.35 -28.27 -29.50
N TYR A 763 21.50 -27.40 -28.94
CA TYR A 763 20.24 -27.79 -28.31
C TYR A 763 19.05 -27.53 -29.23
N THR A 764 19.02 -26.41 -29.94
CA THR A 764 17.85 -25.96 -30.72
C THR A 764 17.72 -26.68 -32.06
N CYS A 765 18.84 -26.98 -32.72
CA CYS A 765 18.86 -27.61 -34.03
C CYS A 765 19.25 -29.09 -33.92
N LEU A 766 20.39 -29.37 -33.27
CA LEU A 766 20.87 -30.75 -33.12
C LEU A 766 20.05 -31.55 -32.11
N GLY A 767 19.14 -30.93 -31.34
CA GLY A 767 18.14 -31.67 -30.58
C GLY A 767 17.23 -32.54 -31.46
N CYS A 768 17.06 -32.19 -32.74
CA CYS A 768 16.26 -32.93 -33.73
C CYS A 768 17.09 -33.41 -34.94
N HIS A 769 18.06 -32.62 -35.41
CA HIS A 769 18.91 -32.96 -36.56
C HIS A 769 20.20 -33.68 -36.13
N ASN A 770 20.06 -34.72 -35.31
CA ASN A 770 21.17 -35.51 -34.78
C ASN A 770 21.32 -36.83 -35.55
N ASN A 771 22.15 -37.74 -35.05
CA ASN A 771 22.42 -39.05 -35.63
C ASN A 771 21.69 -40.22 -34.96
N ASP A 772 20.60 -39.94 -34.23
CA ASP A 772 19.67 -40.94 -33.70
C ASP A 772 18.98 -41.68 -34.86
N PRO A 773 19.18 -43.01 -34.98
CA PRO A 773 18.63 -43.78 -36.09
C PRO A 773 17.10 -43.91 -36.03
N ASP A 774 16.47 -43.58 -34.90
CA ASP A 774 15.05 -43.85 -34.64
C ASP A 774 14.15 -42.62 -34.85
N ASP A 775 14.70 -41.45 -35.20
CA ASP A 775 13.92 -40.20 -35.31
C ASP A 775 13.47 -39.82 -36.73
N ASN A 776 14.02 -40.45 -37.77
CA ASN A 776 13.72 -40.19 -39.19
C ASN A 776 13.87 -38.71 -39.61
N ILE A 777 14.70 -37.93 -38.92
CA ILE A 777 15.00 -36.53 -39.26
C ILE A 777 16.38 -36.46 -39.94
N PRO A 778 16.56 -35.69 -41.03
CA PRO A 778 17.87 -35.58 -41.68
C PRO A 778 18.94 -35.02 -40.74
N ASN A 779 20.01 -35.79 -40.51
CA ASN A 779 21.13 -35.39 -39.65
C ASN A 779 21.82 -34.12 -40.19
N LYS A 780 22.34 -33.30 -39.27
CA LYS A 780 23.22 -32.16 -39.57
C LYS A 780 24.45 -32.20 -38.67
N THR A 781 25.56 -31.68 -39.17
CA THR A 781 26.68 -31.22 -38.34
C THR A 781 26.33 -29.89 -37.69
N LEU A 782 27.06 -29.51 -36.62
CA LEU A 782 26.89 -28.20 -35.99
C LEU A 782 27.11 -27.05 -36.98
N GLU A 783 28.11 -27.18 -37.87
CA GLU A 783 28.40 -26.19 -38.92
C GLU A 783 27.22 -26.04 -39.90
N GLU A 784 26.64 -27.15 -40.37
CA GLU A 784 25.47 -27.13 -41.26
C GLU A 784 24.19 -26.61 -40.58
N ALA A 785 24.06 -26.81 -39.26
CA ALA A 785 22.98 -26.26 -38.47
C ALA A 785 23.11 -24.74 -38.31
N ILE A 786 24.31 -24.26 -37.98
CA ILE A 786 24.63 -22.83 -37.89
C ILE A 786 24.38 -22.14 -39.22
N GLU A 787 24.90 -22.69 -40.32
CA GLU A 787 24.73 -22.09 -41.65
C GLU A 787 23.26 -22.02 -42.05
N GLY A 788 22.49 -23.09 -41.80
CA GLY A 788 21.04 -23.08 -42.06
C GLY A 788 20.24 -22.12 -41.19
N ALA A 789 20.75 -21.78 -39.99
CA ALA A 789 20.09 -20.86 -39.06
C ALA A 789 20.36 -19.38 -39.33
N LYS A 790 21.46 -19.03 -40.01
CA LYS A 790 21.80 -17.63 -40.34
C LYS A 790 20.71 -16.91 -41.12
N ASP A 791 20.05 -17.60 -42.05
CA ASP A 791 18.98 -17.03 -42.87
C ASP A 791 17.64 -16.91 -42.11
N MET A 792 17.50 -17.60 -40.97
CA MET A 792 16.32 -17.53 -40.09
C MET A 792 16.44 -16.44 -39.02
N HIS A 793 17.68 -16.05 -38.70
CA HIS A 793 18.03 -15.03 -37.70
C HIS A 793 18.85 -13.88 -38.32
N GLY A 794 18.60 -13.59 -39.60
CA GLY A 794 19.42 -12.69 -40.42
C GLY A 794 19.67 -11.30 -39.79
N PRO A 795 20.80 -10.65 -40.11
CA PRO A 795 21.27 -9.42 -39.47
C PRO A 795 20.45 -8.16 -39.74
N ASP A 796 19.33 -8.27 -40.48
CA ASP A 796 18.54 -7.12 -40.96
C ASP A 796 17.33 -6.76 -40.08
N TYR A 797 17.17 -7.38 -38.91
CA TYR A 797 16.55 -6.63 -37.82
C TYR A 797 17.68 -5.91 -37.08
N ILE A 798 17.80 -4.61 -37.35
CA ILE A 798 18.59 -3.70 -36.52
C ILE A 798 17.99 -3.77 -35.11
N TYR A 799 18.45 -4.72 -34.30
CA TYR A 799 18.57 -4.49 -32.87
C TYR A 799 19.49 -3.28 -32.80
N ASN A 800 18.92 -2.10 -32.59
CA ASN A 800 19.71 -0.92 -32.36
C ASN A 800 20.28 -1.10 -30.95
N PRO A 801 21.54 -1.50 -30.75
CA PRO A 801 22.11 -1.62 -29.41
C PRO A 801 22.34 -0.23 -28.81
N GLU A 802 21.88 0.82 -29.50
CA GLU A 802 22.15 2.22 -29.21
C GLU A 802 21.13 2.88 -28.26
N SER A 803 20.27 2.11 -27.58
CA SER A 803 19.28 2.70 -26.68
C SER A 803 19.51 2.34 -25.21
N ILE A 804 19.27 3.33 -24.36
CA ILE A 804 19.28 3.20 -22.92
C ILE A 804 17.90 2.67 -22.51
N ALA A 805 17.80 1.59 -21.74
CA ALA A 805 16.52 1.21 -21.14
C ALA A 805 16.07 2.37 -20.24
N LEU A 806 15.01 3.07 -20.64
CA LEU A 806 14.49 4.27 -19.99
C LEU A 806 13.05 4.01 -19.61
N GLN A 807 12.70 4.19 -18.34
CA GLN A 807 11.36 4.01 -17.80
C GLN A 807 10.92 5.28 -17.07
N LEU A 808 9.65 5.62 -17.24
CA LEU A 808 9.02 6.74 -16.57
C LEU A 808 7.88 6.21 -15.70
N TYR A 809 7.99 6.35 -14.38
CA TYR A 809 6.92 5.91 -13.46
C TYR A 809 6.67 6.93 -12.33
N PRO A 810 5.42 7.29 -12.02
CA PRO A 810 4.19 6.91 -12.74
C PRO A 810 4.09 7.59 -14.13
N ASN A 811 3.45 6.91 -15.08
CA ASN A 811 3.11 7.45 -16.41
C ASN A 811 1.78 6.84 -16.91
N PRO A 812 0.64 7.56 -16.88
CA PRO A 812 0.55 9.01 -16.68
C PRO A 812 1.00 9.47 -15.30
N SER A 813 1.65 10.63 -15.24
CA SER A 813 2.15 11.24 -14.01
C SER A 813 1.21 12.36 -13.56
N ASN A 814 0.97 12.46 -12.25
CA ASN A 814 0.24 13.57 -11.61
C ASN A 814 1.18 14.68 -11.08
N GLY A 815 2.39 14.82 -11.65
CA GLY A 815 3.33 15.89 -11.29
C GLY A 815 4.70 15.41 -10.80
N ILE A 816 4.83 14.15 -10.36
CA ILE A 816 6.11 13.53 -10.01
C ILE A 816 6.31 12.29 -10.88
N THR A 817 7.48 12.16 -11.49
CA THR A 817 7.88 11.01 -12.30
C THR A 817 9.31 10.62 -11.97
N ASN A 818 9.54 9.35 -11.68
CA ASN A 818 10.86 8.75 -11.65
C ASN A 818 11.31 8.47 -13.09
N ILE A 819 12.45 9.03 -13.46
CA ILE A 819 13.17 8.78 -14.70
C ILE A 819 14.22 7.71 -14.37
N SER A 820 13.91 6.46 -14.66
CA SER A 820 14.79 5.32 -14.38
C SER A 820 15.50 4.87 -15.65
N PHE A 821 16.81 4.63 -15.57
CA PHE A 821 17.58 4.16 -16.69
C PHE A 821 18.81 3.32 -16.31
N LYS A 822 19.20 2.37 -17.14
CA LYS A 822 20.36 1.48 -16.89
C LYS A 822 21.58 1.91 -17.70
N LEU A 823 22.72 2.06 -17.02
CA LEU A 823 24.02 2.32 -17.65
C LEU A 823 24.89 1.07 -17.63
N ARG A 824 25.38 0.64 -18.80
CA ARG A 824 26.34 -0.48 -18.90
C ARG A 824 27.72 -0.14 -18.31
N LYS A 825 28.11 1.14 -18.36
CA LYS A 825 29.39 1.65 -17.83
C LYS A 825 29.16 3.02 -17.19
N SER A 826 29.92 3.32 -16.13
CA SER A 826 29.91 4.64 -15.50
C SER A 826 30.30 5.72 -16.52
N GLY A 827 29.60 6.85 -16.51
CA GLY A 827 29.85 7.92 -17.46
C GLY A 827 28.88 9.09 -17.34
N ASN A 828 29.11 10.10 -18.17
CA ASN A 828 28.29 11.29 -18.21
C ASN A 828 26.95 11.03 -18.93
N VAL A 829 25.85 11.49 -18.32
CA VAL A 829 24.49 11.34 -18.83
C VAL A 829 23.79 12.69 -18.90
N SER A 830 23.19 12.97 -20.06
CA SER A 830 22.31 14.11 -20.29
C SER A 830 20.86 13.66 -20.36
N ILE A 831 20.00 14.28 -19.56
CA ILE A 831 18.56 14.02 -19.52
C ILE A 831 17.83 15.29 -19.89
N LYS A 832 17.03 15.25 -20.95
CA LYS A 832 16.29 16.39 -21.49
C LYS A 832 14.81 16.07 -21.57
N VAL A 833 13.97 16.96 -21.08
CA VAL A 833 12.52 16.90 -21.27
C VAL A 833 12.12 17.90 -22.34
N PHE A 834 11.36 17.42 -23.32
CA PHE A 834 10.82 18.20 -24.43
C PHE A 834 9.30 18.34 -24.27
N ASN A 835 8.75 19.52 -24.55
CA ASN A 835 7.30 19.68 -24.71
C ASN A 835 6.83 19.21 -26.10
N ALA A 836 5.52 19.21 -26.35
CA ALA A 836 4.93 18.79 -27.62
C ALA A 836 5.38 19.59 -28.86
N THR A 837 5.97 20.78 -28.68
CA THR A 837 6.54 21.59 -29.78
C THR A 837 8.02 21.30 -30.04
N GLY A 838 8.62 20.38 -29.28
CA GLY A 838 10.03 20.01 -29.36
C GLY A 838 10.98 20.97 -28.62
N GLN A 839 10.45 21.88 -27.80
CA GLN A 839 11.28 22.76 -26.98
C GLN A 839 11.76 22.01 -25.74
N VAL A 840 13.06 22.10 -25.43
CA VAL A 840 13.63 21.59 -24.18
C VAL A 840 13.15 22.46 -23.02
N VAL A 841 12.39 21.86 -22.11
CA VAL A 841 11.84 22.53 -20.92
C VAL A 841 12.62 22.18 -19.65
N TYR A 842 13.26 21.01 -19.60
CA TYR A 842 14.12 20.57 -18.50
C TYR A 842 15.38 19.89 -19.05
N ASN A 843 16.53 20.10 -18.42
CA ASN A 843 17.81 19.48 -18.76
C ASN A 843 18.71 19.32 -17.53
N ILE A 844 19.27 18.14 -17.34
CA ILE A 844 20.32 17.85 -16.35
C ILE A 844 21.45 17.06 -17.01
N GLU A 845 22.68 17.31 -16.59
CA GLU A 845 23.87 16.63 -17.09
C GLU A 845 24.79 16.31 -15.90
N ASN A 846 25.02 15.02 -15.63
CA ASN A 846 25.75 14.54 -14.45
C ASN A 846 26.49 13.23 -14.77
N ASP A 847 27.49 12.90 -13.96
CA ASP A 847 28.16 11.60 -14.02
C ASP A 847 27.42 10.58 -13.15
N PHE A 848 27.17 9.41 -13.71
CA PHE A 848 26.48 8.30 -13.04
C PHE A 848 27.35 7.03 -13.10
N LEU A 849 27.18 6.15 -12.11
CA LEU A 849 27.86 4.86 -12.09
C LEU A 849 27.18 3.85 -13.03
N ALA A 850 27.89 2.78 -13.40
CA ALA A 850 27.28 1.63 -14.06
C ALA A 850 26.17 1.03 -13.17
N GLY A 851 25.14 0.45 -13.78
CA GLY A 851 23.96 -0.08 -13.09
C GLY A 851 22.70 0.77 -13.29
N ASN A 852 21.68 0.48 -12.50
CA ASN A 852 20.40 1.18 -12.56
C ASN A 852 20.50 2.55 -11.88
N GLN A 853 19.96 3.58 -12.53
CA GLN A 853 19.89 4.95 -12.05
C GLN A 853 18.43 5.37 -12.00
N THR A 854 18.03 6.10 -10.96
CA THR A 854 16.69 6.66 -10.85
C THR A 854 16.78 8.12 -10.41
N ILE A 855 16.09 8.99 -11.15
CA ILE A 855 16.03 10.42 -10.86
C ILE A 855 14.59 10.85 -10.75
N LYS A 856 14.24 11.47 -9.62
CA LYS A 856 12.91 12.03 -9.41
C LYS A 856 12.79 13.38 -10.12
N TRP A 857 11.87 13.49 -11.06
CA TRP A 857 11.50 14.75 -11.72
C TRP A 857 10.12 15.21 -11.27
N ASN A 858 10.05 16.45 -10.79
CA ASN A 858 8.87 17.08 -10.16
C ASN A 858 8.05 17.94 -11.13
N SER A 859 8.11 17.60 -12.43
CA SER A 859 7.44 18.30 -13.53
C SER A 859 7.74 19.81 -13.58
N GLU A 860 8.97 20.19 -13.25
CA GLU A 860 9.46 21.57 -13.34
C GLU A 860 10.41 21.74 -14.51
N SER A 861 10.39 22.94 -15.10
CA SER A 861 11.42 23.38 -16.03
C SER A 861 12.71 23.76 -15.30
N ASN A 862 13.80 23.97 -16.05
CA ASN A 862 15.05 24.51 -15.48
C ASN A 862 14.92 25.87 -14.77
N THR A 863 13.84 26.63 -15.01
CA THR A 863 13.57 27.91 -14.33
C THR A 863 12.67 27.76 -13.11
N GLY A 864 12.32 26.52 -12.71
CA GLY A 864 11.40 26.24 -11.59
C GLY A 864 9.92 26.44 -11.93
N ALA A 865 9.56 26.75 -13.18
CA ALA A 865 8.16 26.86 -13.58
C ALA A 865 7.56 25.46 -13.75
N LYS A 866 6.36 25.22 -13.18
CA LYS A 866 5.61 23.97 -13.32
C LYS A 866 5.15 23.76 -14.77
N MET A 867 5.26 22.51 -15.23
CA MET A 867 4.77 22.07 -16.53
C MET A 867 3.25 21.88 -16.51
N THR A 868 2.59 22.20 -17.63
CA THR A 868 1.14 22.05 -17.83
C THR A 868 0.78 20.64 -18.24
N SER A 869 -0.45 20.18 -18.00
CA SER A 869 -0.90 18.86 -18.49
C SER A 869 -0.71 18.74 -20.01
N GLY A 870 -0.24 17.59 -20.46
CA GLY A 870 0.08 17.35 -21.86
C GLY A 870 1.16 16.29 -22.07
N TYR A 871 1.59 16.17 -23.32
CA TYR A 871 2.62 15.23 -23.71
C TYR A 871 4.01 15.86 -23.60
N TYR A 872 4.88 15.16 -22.90
CA TYR A 872 6.30 15.46 -22.80
C TYR A 872 7.10 14.27 -23.32
N PHE A 873 8.33 14.52 -23.75
CA PHE A 873 9.25 13.48 -24.17
C PHE A 873 10.53 13.62 -23.36
N ILE A 874 10.88 12.59 -22.60
CA ILE A 874 12.10 12.55 -21.80
C ILE A 874 13.13 11.77 -22.58
N LYS A 875 14.24 12.41 -22.92
CA LYS A 875 15.38 11.81 -23.61
C LYS A 875 16.55 11.68 -22.65
N VAL A 876 17.06 10.46 -22.47
CA VAL A 876 18.32 10.18 -21.78
C VAL A 876 19.39 9.88 -22.83
N THR A 877 20.58 10.46 -22.69
CA THR A 877 21.72 10.27 -23.59
C THR A 877 22.98 10.01 -22.77
N ALA A 878 23.70 8.93 -23.07
CA ALA A 878 24.95 8.56 -22.41
C ALA A 878 25.97 8.09 -23.47
N THR A 879 27.09 8.79 -23.59
CA THR A 879 28.09 8.55 -24.66
C THR A 879 27.46 8.59 -26.06
N ASN A 880 27.35 7.44 -26.76
CA ASN A 880 26.75 7.32 -28.10
C ASN A 880 25.32 6.76 -28.05
N LEU A 881 24.79 6.42 -26.86
CA LEU A 881 23.47 5.80 -26.68
C LEU A 881 22.44 6.88 -26.34
N SER A 882 21.21 6.73 -26.83
CA SER A 882 20.10 7.56 -26.36
C SER A 882 18.76 6.84 -26.39
N SER A 883 17.88 7.20 -25.46
CA SER A 883 16.52 6.68 -25.40
C SER A 883 15.56 7.82 -25.10
N ILE A 884 14.34 7.69 -25.61
CA ILE A 884 13.29 8.69 -25.44
C ILE A 884 11.98 8.00 -25.06
N GLN A 885 11.35 8.45 -23.99
CA GLN A 885 10.01 7.99 -23.60
C GLN A 885 9.03 9.15 -23.55
N LYS A 886 7.79 8.87 -23.96
CA LYS A 886 6.68 9.80 -23.86
C LYS A 886 6.12 9.75 -22.44
N LEU A 887 6.09 10.90 -21.77
CA LEU A 887 5.36 11.10 -20.53
C LEU A 887 4.01 11.75 -20.84
N VAL A 888 2.95 11.21 -20.25
CA VAL A 888 1.65 11.88 -20.16
C VAL A 888 1.60 12.56 -18.79
N LEU A 889 1.69 13.88 -18.77
CA LEU A 889 1.50 14.65 -17.56
C LEU A 889 0.01 15.00 -17.47
N ILE A 890 -0.65 14.51 -16.43
CA ILE A 890 -2.02 14.83 -16.08
C ILE A 890 -1.95 15.66 -14.80
N LYS A 891 -2.78 16.68 -14.71
CA LYS A 891 -3.04 17.38 -13.48
C LYS A 891 -4.53 17.34 -13.26
#